data_AF-A0A7J7LPU0-F1
#
_entry.id   AF-A0A7J7LPU0-F1
#
_cell.length_a   1.000
_cell.length_b   1.000
_cell.length_c   1.000
_cell.angle_alpha   90.00
_cell.angle_beta   90.00
_cell.angle_gamma   90.00
#
_symmetry.space_group_name_H-M   'P 1'
#
loop_
_entity.id
_entity.type
_entity.pdbx_description
1 polymer ?
#
loop_
_entity_poly.entity_id
_entity_poly.type
_entity_poly.pdbx_seq_one_letter_code
_entity_poly.pdbx_strand_id
1 'polypeptide(L)'
;MGKTIQVYGFPSDVSADAVKVFLESYTGDGTVYALKVRQTNLNSRAFAVVQFTTAHITDFVASMINQRLYYGNSYLKVRDMERDIVPKPKASMHTLEVTAMNMGCQVSNERFFVLWKCNNVLVKFGFLSRKVEFFLRHCNVEYKLEFSFGNIWQIQLRRPRMLNTQFLVIQVLAAPRIYEKSSVSSGNIYEDPALNYFRDTPVDQWVRATDFTTSSFIGQSSAICLELPNSCELPCIREHFHCFKENEGQFFLEAGFSYSCSLDLVPVVVPPLGLQVPYNILFKVNSLIQNGCLAGQTLDTTFFRLVHPQYVAIAHIERALETLYHLKECCYEPVKWLNEQYKRYGKLKNITDSPFVALDYGLVYIRRIQITPSKVYFCGPEAIVSNRVLRHYHELMDNFIRVSFVDEDWEKLRSTDLSPRTPSLGEDAQHTGIYSRILSVLRCGIAIGDKRFDFLAFSSSQLRDNSTWMFASENGITAAGIREWMGDFSHIRNVAKYAARLGQSFGSSTETLTVCRQEIQMIPDIEIEGNGLKFNFSDGIGKISEKFAKEVAAKCATNGSTPSAFQIRYGGFKGVVAVDPTSVVKLSLRDSMSKYTSLNSKLDVLSWSKFQPCFLNRQLITLLSTLGVKDQIFVKKQTEVINQLNMLLTDPVMAHQTLKIMSSREGVNVLKEMLFCGYKPDAEPFLSMMLQAFRASKLLDLRRKTRIFVPNGRSMMGCLDETGTLEYGQVFVQTSRANDKLVHSNCSVSGSELDLYNFIIVGKVLVAKNPCLHPGDVRILQAINVPDLHHLVDCVVFPQKGTRYDVF
;
A
#
# COMPACT_ATOMS: atom_id res chain seq x y z
N MET A 1 -21.17 24.79 9.40
CA MET A 1 -21.41 23.99 8.18
C MET A 1 -22.84 24.26 7.72
N GLY A 2 -23.12 24.16 6.42
CA GLY A 2 -24.48 24.28 5.89
C GLY A 2 -25.43 23.21 6.45
N LYS A 3 -26.73 23.54 6.54
CA LYS A 3 -27.79 22.63 6.99
C LYS A 3 -28.70 22.34 5.78
N THR A 4 -29.31 21.15 5.76
CA THR A 4 -30.19 20.73 4.66
C THR A 4 -31.65 20.89 5.07
N ILE A 5 -32.47 21.45 4.18
CA ILE A 5 -33.91 21.61 4.34
C ILE A 5 -34.65 21.01 3.15
N GLN A 6 -35.89 20.59 3.37
CA GLN A 6 -36.82 20.17 2.35
C GLN A 6 -37.86 21.28 2.15
N VAL A 7 -38.01 21.78 0.93
CA VAL A 7 -38.98 22.80 0.54
C VAL A 7 -40.04 22.17 -0.35
N TYR A 8 -41.30 22.21 0.08
CA TYR A 8 -42.45 21.66 -0.63
C TYR A 8 -43.29 22.78 -1.25
N GLY A 9 -43.88 22.53 -2.42
CA GLY A 9 -44.87 23.43 -3.03
C GLY A 9 -44.59 23.82 -4.47
N PHE A 10 -43.54 23.26 -5.10
CA PHE A 10 -43.21 23.59 -6.48
C PHE A 10 -44.13 22.87 -7.49
N PRO A 11 -44.32 23.41 -8.71
CA PRO A 11 -44.92 22.68 -9.83
C PRO A 11 -44.23 21.33 -10.08
N SER A 12 -44.96 20.36 -10.62
CA SER A 12 -44.42 19.01 -10.87
C SER A 12 -43.26 19.03 -11.86
N ASP A 13 -43.29 19.90 -12.85
CA ASP A 13 -42.30 20.07 -13.91
C ASP A 13 -41.13 21.00 -13.54
N VAL A 14 -41.02 21.45 -12.29
CA VAL A 14 -39.95 22.37 -11.89
C VAL A 14 -38.57 21.74 -12.06
N SER A 15 -37.64 22.48 -12.66
CA SER A 15 -36.24 22.05 -12.74
C SER A 15 -35.47 22.46 -11.48
N ALA A 16 -34.40 21.71 -11.19
CA ALA A 16 -33.45 22.06 -10.14
C ALA A 16 -32.83 23.45 -10.39
N ASP A 17 -32.55 23.80 -11.64
CA ASP A 17 -32.03 25.12 -11.98
C ASP A 17 -33.03 26.26 -11.64
N ALA A 18 -34.30 26.07 -11.97
CA ALA A 18 -35.34 27.06 -11.65
C ALA A 18 -35.53 27.24 -10.13
N VAL A 19 -35.43 26.17 -9.35
CA VAL A 19 -35.48 26.24 -7.88
C VAL A 19 -34.22 26.92 -7.33
N LYS A 20 -33.03 26.62 -7.88
CA LYS A 20 -31.77 27.26 -7.50
C LYS A 20 -31.83 28.78 -7.72
N VAL A 21 -32.15 29.21 -8.94
CA VAL A 21 -32.23 30.64 -9.30
C VAL A 21 -33.22 31.38 -8.40
N PHE A 22 -34.38 30.77 -8.13
CA PHE A 22 -35.38 31.37 -7.23
C PHE A 22 -34.89 31.51 -5.79
N LEU A 23 -34.20 30.52 -5.22
CA LEU A 23 -33.71 30.63 -3.85
C LEU A 23 -32.54 31.62 -3.77
N GLU A 24 -31.63 31.57 -4.75
CA GLU A 24 -30.46 32.46 -4.82
C GLU A 24 -30.83 33.92 -5.07
N SER A 25 -31.99 34.23 -5.66
CA SER A 25 -32.45 35.63 -5.77
C SER A 25 -32.72 36.29 -4.41
N TYR A 26 -32.94 35.52 -3.35
CA TYR A 26 -33.13 36.03 -1.98
C TYR A 26 -31.88 35.90 -1.12
N THR A 27 -31.05 34.89 -1.36
CA THR A 27 -29.88 34.58 -0.52
C THR A 27 -28.56 35.08 -1.11
N GLY A 28 -28.55 35.46 -2.38
CA GLY A 28 -27.36 35.79 -3.17
C GLY A 28 -26.84 34.59 -3.97
N ASP A 29 -26.17 34.89 -5.09
CA ASP A 29 -25.64 33.88 -6.01
C ASP A 29 -24.63 32.94 -5.33
N GLY A 30 -24.73 31.64 -5.64
CA GLY A 30 -23.82 30.62 -5.12
C GLY A 30 -24.06 30.20 -3.67
N THR A 31 -25.21 30.53 -3.09
CA THR A 31 -25.56 30.13 -1.72
C THR A 31 -26.16 28.72 -1.62
N VAL A 32 -26.66 28.17 -2.73
CA VAL A 32 -27.13 26.78 -2.80
C VAL A 32 -25.93 25.85 -3.07
N TYR A 33 -25.67 24.90 -2.16
CA TYR A 33 -24.57 23.94 -2.26
C TYR A 33 -24.97 22.67 -3.02
N ALA A 34 -26.14 22.09 -2.71
CA ALA A 34 -26.68 20.94 -3.41
C ALA A 34 -28.21 20.97 -3.36
N LEU A 35 -28.85 20.39 -4.38
CA LEU A 35 -30.28 20.48 -4.59
C LEU A 35 -30.78 19.22 -5.31
N LYS A 36 -31.87 18.63 -4.80
CA LYS A 36 -32.54 17.49 -5.41
C LYS A 36 -34.04 17.74 -5.46
N VAL A 37 -34.59 17.84 -6.66
CA VAL A 37 -36.03 17.93 -6.91
C VAL A 37 -36.59 16.52 -7.05
N ARG A 38 -37.65 16.20 -6.30
CA ARG A 38 -38.32 14.90 -6.31
C ARG A 38 -39.83 15.08 -6.25
N GLN A 39 -40.55 14.04 -6.67
CA GLN A 39 -41.99 13.94 -6.58
C GLN A 39 -42.36 12.69 -5.78
N THR A 40 -43.47 12.74 -5.04
CA THR A 40 -44.00 11.57 -4.34
C THR A 40 -44.91 10.73 -5.23
N ASN A 41 -45.77 11.36 -6.05
CA ASN A 41 -46.68 10.71 -7.01
C ASN A 41 -46.83 11.53 -8.31
N LEU A 42 -47.28 10.89 -9.40
CA LEU A 42 -47.40 11.43 -10.78
C LEU A 42 -48.31 12.67 -10.98
N ASN A 43 -48.98 13.18 -9.94
CA ASN A 43 -49.81 14.39 -9.97
C ASN A 43 -49.62 15.28 -8.71
N SER A 44 -48.58 15.00 -7.91
CA SER A 44 -48.26 15.76 -6.69
C SER A 44 -47.32 16.93 -6.99
N ARG A 45 -47.42 18.00 -6.18
CA ARG A 45 -46.44 19.09 -6.20
C ARG A 45 -45.05 18.54 -5.88
N ALA A 46 -44.04 19.04 -6.57
CA ALA A 46 -42.66 18.64 -6.34
C ALA A 46 -42.14 19.23 -5.02
N PHE A 47 -41.17 18.55 -4.43
CA PHE A 47 -40.38 19.06 -3.32
C PHE A 47 -38.90 19.09 -3.70
N ALA A 48 -38.20 20.08 -3.17
CA ALA A 48 -36.78 20.26 -3.34
C ALA A 48 -36.08 20.02 -2.00
N VAL A 49 -35.15 19.08 -1.95
CA VAL A 49 -34.20 18.97 -0.83
C VAL A 49 -33.02 19.88 -1.17
N VAL A 50 -32.77 20.89 -0.35
CA VAL A 50 -31.78 21.95 -0.58
C VAL A 50 -30.78 21.98 0.57
N GLN A 51 -29.50 21.90 0.24
CA GLN A 51 -28.39 22.12 1.16
C GLN A 51 -27.76 23.47 0.83
N PHE A 52 -27.69 24.38 1.80
CA PHE A 52 -27.03 25.69 1.63
C PHE A 52 -25.57 25.66 2.08
N THR A 53 -24.81 26.70 1.76
CA THR A 53 -23.39 26.82 2.15
C THR A 53 -23.19 27.05 3.64
N THR A 54 -24.12 27.75 4.31
CA THR A 54 -24.06 28.06 5.75
C THR A 54 -25.40 27.82 6.46
N ALA A 55 -25.34 27.53 7.76
CA ALA A 55 -26.55 27.35 8.59
C ALA A 55 -27.38 28.62 8.66
N HIS A 56 -26.75 29.80 8.77
CA HIS A 56 -27.43 31.09 8.80
C HIS A 56 -28.32 31.33 7.56
N ILE A 57 -27.82 30.99 6.36
CA ILE A 57 -28.62 31.09 5.13
C ILE A 57 -29.80 30.12 5.17
N THR A 58 -29.59 28.93 5.72
CA THR A 58 -30.66 27.92 5.85
C THR A 58 -31.78 28.42 6.76
N ASP A 59 -31.42 28.99 7.91
CA ASP A 59 -32.37 29.54 8.87
C ASP A 59 -33.11 30.77 8.31
N PHE A 60 -32.40 31.62 7.55
CA PHE A 60 -32.98 32.76 6.85
C PHE A 60 -34.04 32.32 5.82
N VAL A 61 -33.73 31.33 4.97
CA VAL A 61 -34.67 30.77 3.99
C VAL A 61 -35.87 30.12 4.67
N ALA A 62 -35.64 29.34 5.74
CA ALA A 62 -36.72 28.71 6.50
C ALA A 62 -37.66 29.76 7.13
N SER A 63 -37.10 30.85 7.68
CA SER A 63 -37.87 31.97 8.22
C SER A 63 -38.74 32.64 7.15
N MET A 64 -38.18 32.94 5.97
CA MET A 64 -38.95 33.53 4.86
C MET A 64 -40.08 32.63 4.40
N ILE A 65 -39.84 31.32 4.28
CA ILE A 65 -40.89 30.37 3.90
C ILE A 65 -42.01 30.33 4.95
N ASN A 66 -41.67 30.34 6.24
CA ASN A 66 -42.65 30.42 7.33
C ASN A 66 -43.44 31.74 7.35
N GLN A 67 -42.87 32.82 6.79
CA GLN A 67 -43.54 34.11 6.56
C GLN A 67 -44.35 34.16 5.25
N ARG A 68 -44.66 33.00 4.65
CA ARG A 68 -45.45 32.82 3.41
C ARG A 68 -44.73 33.27 2.14
N LEU A 69 -43.53 32.74 1.89
CA LEU A 69 -42.87 32.87 0.58
C LEU A 69 -43.64 32.09 -0.51
N TYR A 70 -43.82 32.71 -1.68
CA TYR A 70 -44.53 32.12 -2.83
C TYR A 70 -43.57 31.81 -3.98
N TYR A 71 -43.84 30.69 -4.66
CA TYR A 71 -43.27 30.37 -5.96
C TYR A 71 -44.41 30.37 -6.99
N GLY A 72 -44.48 31.43 -7.82
CA GLY A 72 -45.65 31.71 -8.64
C GLY A 72 -46.91 31.84 -7.77
N ASN A 73 -47.94 31.04 -8.05
CA ASN A 73 -49.21 31.04 -7.29
C ASN A 73 -49.24 30.01 -6.14
N SER A 74 -48.11 29.39 -5.79
CA SER A 74 -48.04 28.33 -4.76
C SER A 74 -47.25 28.79 -3.55
N TYR A 75 -47.82 28.65 -2.36
CA TYR A 75 -47.11 28.93 -1.11
C TYR A 75 -46.17 27.77 -0.76
N LEU A 76 -44.96 28.09 -0.33
CA LEU A 76 -43.95 27.09 0.01
C LEU A 76 -44.09 26.65 1.47
N LYS A 77 -43.67 25.41 1.76
CA LYS A 77 -43.52 24.86 3.12
C LYS A 77 -42.11 24.33 3.30
N VAL A 78 -41.55 24.45 4.50
CA VAL A 78 -40.18 24.01 4.81
C VAL A 78 -40.18 22.94 5.91
N ARG A 79 -39.26 21.97 5.82
CA ARG A 79 -38.99 20.96 6.84
C ARG A 79 -37.48 20.76 6.97
N ASP A 80 -36.97 20.67 8.20
CA ASP A 80 -35.58 20.32 8.45
C ASP A 80 -35.27 18.86 8.09
N MET A 81 -34.10 18.61 7.51
CA MET A 81 -33.60 17.26 7.22
C MET A 81 -32.55 16.82 8.26
N GLU A 82 -32.64 15.57 8.71
CA GLU A 82 -31.64 14.98 9.62
C GLU A 82 -30.30 14.65 8.92
N ARG A 83 -30.33 14.47 7.59
CA ARG A 83 -29.17 14.09 6.80
C ARG A 83 -28.93 15.10 5.70
N ASP A 84 -27.67 15.49 5.55
CA ASP A 84 -27.24 16.33 4.44
C ASP A 84 -27.23 15.58 3.11
N ILE A 85 -27.45 16.32 2.02
CA ILE A 85 -27.32 15.77 0.66
C ILE A 85 -25.87 15.36 0.40
N VAL A 86 -24.93 16.23 0.77
CA VAL A 86 -23.48 16.00 0.72
C VAL A 86 -22.93 16.04 2.16
N PRO A 87 -22.61 14.88 2.75
CA PRO A 87 -22.06 14.83 4.11
C PRO A 87 -20.63 15.40 4.13
N LYS A 88 -20.41 16.43 4.95
CA LYS A 88 -19.13 17.18 5.06
C LYS A 88 -18.72 17.84 3.72
N PRO A 89 -19.39 18.93 3.32
CA PRO A 89 -19.06 19.65 2.09
C PRO A 89 -17.58 20.07 2.06
N LYS A 90 -16.97 20.08 0.87
CA LYS A 90 -15.56 20.46 0.71
C LYS A 90 -15.35 21.88 1.28
N ALA A 91 -14.24 22.09 2.00
CA ALA A 91 -13.86 23.42 2.45
C ALA A 91 -13.67 24.35 1.23
N SER A 92 -13.88 25.66 1.41
CA SER A 92 -13.70 26.65 0.35
C SER A 92 -12.33 26.51 -0.29
N MET A 93 -12.31 26.24 -1.60
CA MET A 93 -11.10 26.19 -2.41
C MET A 93 -10.94 27.54 -3.11
N HIS A 94 -9.71 28.05 -3.16
CA HIS A 94 -9.43 29.23 -3.98
C HIS A 94 -9.44 28.79 -5.45
N THR A 95 -10.25 29.47 -6.27
CA THR A 95 -10.45 29.12 -7.67
C THR A 95 -9.74 30.13 -8.55
N LEU A 96 -8.97 29.63 -9.52
CA LEU A 96 -8.14 30.39 -10.42
C LEU A 96 -8.45 29.95 -11.85
N GLU A 97 -8.92 30.89 -12.68
CA GLU A 97 -9.08 30.66 -14.10
C GLU A 97 -7.77 30.96 -14.81
N VAL A 98 -7.23 29.98 -15.54
CA VAL A 98 -5.96 30.12 -16.23
C VAL A 98 -6.17 30.11 -17.73
N THR A 99 -5.46 31.01 -18.43
CA THR A 99 -5.58 31.19 -19.88
C THR A 99 -5.19 29.91 -20.61
N ALA A 100 -4.08 29.30 -20.19
CA ALA A 100 -3.67 28.00 -20.67
C ALA A 100 -2.87 27.22 -19.63
N MET A 101 -2.93 25.90 -19.73
CA MET A 101 -2.12 24.94 -19.00
C MET A 101 -1.22 24.19 -19.99
N ASN A 102 0.09 24.27 -19.76
CA ASN A 102 1.10 23.57 -20.54
C ASN A 102 1.68 22.44 -19.70
N MET A 103 1.52 21.20 -20.14
CA MET A 103 2.16 20.00 -19.59
C MET A 103 3.48 19.78 -20.33
N GLY A 104 4.57 19.56 -19.59
CA GLY A 104 5.85 19.30 -20.21
C GLY A 104 7.02 19.17 -19.26
N CYS A 105 8.20 19.56 -19.75
CA CYS A 105 9.45 19.44 -19.01
C CYS A 105 10.19 20.77 -19.02
N GLN A 106 10.64 21.21 -17.85
CA GLN A 106 11.63 22.27 -17.78
C GLN A 106 12.99 21.69 -18.21
N VAL A 107 13.65 22.31 -19.19
CA VAL A 107 14.93 21.82 -19.76
C VAL A 107 16.11 22.75 -19.45
N SER A 108 15.83 23.97 -19.00
CA SER A 108 16.81 24.88 -18.41
C SER A 108 16.13 25.84 -17.44
N ASN A 109 16.89 26.74 -16.81
CA ASN A 109 16.31 27.79 -15.96
C ASN A 109 15.41 28.78 -16.71
N GLU A 110 15.49 28.84 -18.04
CA GLU A 110 14.79 29.82 -18.89
C GLU A 110 13.90 29.15 -19.95
N ARG A 111 14.01 27.84 -20.18
CA ARG A 111 13.29 27.13 -21.24
C ARG A 111 12.41 26.01 -20.70
N PHE A 112 11.19 25.95 -21.22
CA PHE A 112 10.21 24.92 -20.92
C PHE A 112 9.68 24.31 -22.22
N PHE A 113 9.79 22.99 -22.35
CA PHE A 113 9.29 22.26 -23.50
C PHE A 113 7.86 21.82 -23.23
N VAL A 114 6.93 22.32 -24.04
CA VAL A 114 5.50 22.02 -23.99
C VAL A 114 5.23 20.75 -24.80
N LEU A 115 4.79 19.69 -24.12
CA LEU A 115 4.34 18.45 -24.75
C LEU A 115 2.86 18.49 -25.10
N TRP A 116 2.06 19.11 -24.25
CA TRP A 116 0.62 19.23 -24.44
C TRP A 116 0.10 20.54 -23.84
N LYS A 117 -0.83 21.19 -24.54
CA LYS A 117 -1.42 22.48 -24.16
C LYS A 117 -2.95 22.36 -24.14
N CYS A 118 -3.57 22.94 -23.11
CA CYS A 118 -5.01 23.09 -22.99
C CYS A 118 -5.35 24.51 -22.58
N ASN A 119 -6.33 25.12 -23.26
CA ASN A 119 -6.80 26.47 -22.95
C ASN A 119 -7.97 26.42 -21.96
N ASN A 120 -8.23 27.54 -21.27
CA ASN A 120 -9.38 27.74 -20.39
C ASN A 120 -9.52 26.66 -19.30
N VAL A 121 -8.48 26.50 -18.48
CA VAL A 121 -8.45 25.51 -17.40
C VAL A 121 -8.87 26.16 -16.08
N LEU A 122 -9.71 25.47 -15.33
CA LEU A 122 -10.11 25.91 -13.99
C LEU A 122 -9.24 25.21 -12.94
N VAL A 123 -8.54 25.98 -12.11
CA VAL A 123 -7.64 25.44 -11.08
C VAL A 123 -8.22 25.75 -9.70
N LYS A 124 -8.39 24.73 -8.87
CA LYS A 124 -8.86 24.87 -7.49
C LYS A 124 -7.74 24.49 -6.51
N PHE A 125 -7.34 25.44 -5.66
CA PHE A 125 -6.39 25.24 -4.57
C PHE A 125 -7.14 24.95 -3.26
N GLY A 126 -7.03 23.72 -2.79
CA GLY A 126 -7.52 23.30 -1.49
C GLY A 126 -6.39 23.27 -0.47
N PHE A 127 -6.11 24.39 0.19
CA PHE A 127 -5.05 24.50 1.19
C PHE A 127 -5.28 23.61 2.41
N LEU A 128 -6.53 23.55 2.90
CA LEU A 128 -6.91 22.68 4.01
C LEU A 128 -6.90 21.19 3.63
N SER A 129 -7.34 20.86 2.42
CA SER A 129 -7.29 19.49 1.90
C SER A 129 -5.91 19.09 1.38
N ARG A 130 -4.98 20.04 1.27
CA ARG A 130 -3.63 19.90 0.70
C ARG A 130 -3.63 19.30 -0.71
N LYS A 131 -4.52 19.81 -1.57
CA LYS A 131 -4.69 19.35 -2.96
C LYS A 131 -4.85 20.50 -3.94
N VAL A 132 -4.40 20.30 -5.17
CA VAL A 132 -4.70 21.15 -6.32
C VAL A 132 -5.48 20.33 -7.34
N GLU A 133 -6.63 20.83 -7.78
CA GLU A 133 -7.51 20.18 -8.75
C GLU A 133 -7.56 21.03 -10.03
N PHE A 134 -7.33 20.44 -11.19
CA PHE A 134 -7.44 21.08 -12.51
C PHE A 134 -8.64 20.48 -13.24
N PHE A 135 -9.55 21.32 -13.72
CA PHE A 135 -10.71 20.91 -14.50
C PHE A 135 -10.56 21.43 -15.93
N LEU A 136 -10.69 20.53 -16.89
CA LEU A 136 -10.47 20.83 -18.30
C LEU A 136 -11.38 19.97 -19.19
N ARG A 137 -11.54 20.36 -20.45
CA ARG A 137 -12.31 19.62 -21.45
C ARG A 137 -11.41 19.22 -22.61
N HIS A 138 -11.46 17.95 -23.00
CA HIS A 138 -10.71 17.41 -24.13
C HIS A 138 -11.59 16.45 -24.91
N CYS A 139 -11.64 16.57 -26.25
CA CYS A 139 -12.45 15.72 -27.12
C CYS A 139 -13.92 15.56 -26.68
N ASN A 140 -14.55 16.64 -26.21
CA ASN A 140 -15.92 16.67 -25.65
C ASN A 140 -16.13 15.93 -24.32
N VAL A 141 -15.05 15.50 -23.66
CA VAL A 141 -15.08 14.86 -22.35
C VAL A 141 -14.49 15.81 -21.30
N GLU A 142 -15.09 15.85 -20.12
CA GLU A 142 -14.57 16.62 -18.98
C GLU A 142 -13.61 15.76 -18.15
N TYR A 143 -12.44 16.31 -17.87
CA TYR A 143 -11.41 15.68 -17.05
C TYR A 143 -11.11 16.50 -15.81
N LYS A 144 -10.74 15.80 -14.74
CA LYS A 144 -10.21 16.38 -13.52
C LYS A 144 -8.84 15.77 -13.22
N LEU A 145 -7.82 16.61 -13.08
CA LEU A 145 -6.48 16.20 -12.65
C LEU A 145 -6.28 16.63 -11.19
N GLU A 146 -5.89 15.70 -10.33
CA GLU A 146 -5.69 15.97 -8.90
C GLU A 146 -4.23 15.73 -8.49
N PHE A 147 -3.60 16.76 -7.91
CA PHE A 147 -2.30 16.65 -7.23
C PHE A 147 -2.46 16.80 -5.72
N SER A 148 -1.79 15.95 -4.95
CA SER A 148 -1.53 16.22 -3.55
C SER A 148 -0.37 17.22 -3.42
N PHE A 149 -0.38 18.06 -2.40
CA PHE A 149 0.75 18.98 -2.16
C PHE A 149 2.07 18.24 -1.92
N GLY A 150 2.03 16.99 -1.43
CA GLY A 150 3.23 16.17 -1.25
C GLY A 150 3.87 15.71 -2.56
N ASN A 151 3.12 15.76 -3.68
CA ASN A 151 3.64 15.44 -5.01
C ASN A 151 4.17 16.68 -5.75
N ILE A 152 4.05 17.88 -5.15
CA ILE A 152 4.59 19.12 -5.70
C ILE A 152 5.94 19.36 -5.04
N TRP A 153 7.00 19.38 -5.84
CA TRP A 153 8.34 19.67 -5.34
C TRP A 153 8.53 21.18 -5.16
N GLN A 154 8.31 21.94 -6.22
CA GLN A 154 8.61 23.37 -6.23
C GLN A 154 7.60 24.12 -7.09
N ILE A 155 7.28 25.35 -6.68
CA ILE A 155 6.50 26.29 -7.48
C ILE A 155 7.36 27.51 -7.80
N GLN A 156 7.43 27.90 -9.06
CA GLN A 156 8.15 29.07 -9.53
C GLN A 156 7.19 30.04 -10.20
N LEU A 157 7.17 31.28 -9.74
CA LEU A 157 6.49 32.36 -10.44
C LEU A 157 7.47 33.11 -11.34
N ARG A 158 7.19 33.14 -12.64
CA ARG A 158 7.99 33.84 -13.66
C ARG A 158 7.24 35.05 -14.18
N ARG A 159 7.86 36.23 -14.07
CA ARG A 159 7.32 37.51 -14.56
C ARG A 159 8.28 38.13 -15.57
N PRO A 160 8.37 37.60 -16.79
CA PRO A 160 9.26 38.15 -17.82
C PRO A 160 8.84 39.57 -18.20
N ARG A 161 9.77 40.53 -18.11
CA ARG A 161 9.52 41.98 -18.25
C ARG A 161 8.89 42.43 -19.57
N MET A 162 8.98 41.61 -20.62
CA MET A 162 8.54 41.94 -21.98
C MET A 162 7.19 41.30 -22.37
N LEU A 163 6.55 40.56 -21.45
CA LEU A 163 5.28 39.86 -21.73
C LEU A 163 4.17 40.35 -20.78
N ASN A 164 2.96 40.47 -21.33
CA ASN A 164 1.74 40.74 -20.53
C ASN A 164 1.19 39.48 -19.82
N THR A 165 1.98 38.41 -19.79
CA THR A 165 1.65 37.11 -19.24
C THR A 165 2.71 36.72 -18.22
N GLN A 166 2.26 36.30 -17.04
CA GLN A 166 3.11 35.67 -16.03
C GLN A 166 2.90 34.15 -16.08
N PHE A 167 3.93 33.40 -15.70
CA PHE A 167 3.91 31.93 -15.74
C PHE A 167 4.07 31.35 -14.34
N LEU A 168 3.18 30.43 -13.96
CA LEU A 168 3.32 29.64 -12.74
C LEU A 168 3.79 28.23 -13.10
N VAL A 169 5.07 27.94 -12.84
CA VAL A 169 5.68 26.64 -13.12
C VAL A 169 5.64 25.78 -11.86
N ILE A 170 4.91 24.68 -11.91
CA ILE A 170 4.73 23.70 -10.83
C ILE A 170 5.54 22.46 -11.21
N GLN A 171 6.67 22.24 -10.54
CA GLN A 171 7.50 21.04 -10.70
C GLN A 171 6.96 19.92 -9.81
N VAL A 172 6.75 18.73 -10.39
CA VAL A 172 6.05 17.63 -9.74
C VAL A 172 6.94 16.39 -9.61
N LEU A 173 6.77 15.65 -8.52
CA LEU A 173 7.45 14.38 -8.24
C LEU A 173 6.66 13.19 -8.80
N ALA A 174 5.34 13.33 -8.90
CA ALA A 174 4.44 12.29 -9.38
C ALA A 174 3.40 12.85 -10.35
N ALA A 175 2.81 11.97 -11.16
CA ALA A 175 1.74 12.35 -12.08
C ALA A 175 0.42 12.67 -11.34
N PRO A 176 -0.52 13.42 -11.95
CA PRO A 176 -1.82 13.66 -11.36
C PRO A 176 -2.69 12.41 -11.37
N ARG A 177 -3.60 12.30 -10.41
CA ARG A 177 -4.73 11.37 -10.54
C ARG A 177 -5.72 11.93 -11.56
N ILE A 178 -5.96 11.16 -12.61
CA ILE A 178 -6.81 11.57 -13.74
C ILE A 178 -8.22 11.01 -13.57
N TYR A 179 -9.22 11.87 -13.63
CA TYR A 179 -10.60 11.43 -13.58
C TYR A 179 -11.31 11.88 -14.84
N GLU A 180 -12.10 10.98 -15.40
CA GLU A 180 -13.01 11.22 -16.49
C GLU A 180 -14.42 11.35 -15.94
N LYS A 181 -15.18 12.33 -16.42
CA LYS A 181 -16.58 12.48 -16.05
C LYS A 181 -17.40 11.48 -16.86
N SER A 182 -18.07 10.55 -16.17
CA SER A 182 -18.94 9.57 -16.83
C SER A 182 -20.07 10.26 -17.58
N SER A 183 -20.32 9.83 -18.83
CA SER A 183 -21.46 10.30 -19.61
C SER A 183 -22.76 9.86 -18.94
N VAL A 184 -23.57 10.84 -18.52
CA VAL A 184 -24.84 10.65 -17.81
C VAL A 184 -25.79 9.84 -18.70
N SER A 185 -26.15 8.63 -18.27
CA SER A 185 -27.26 7.90 -18.91
C SER A 185 -28.58 8.54 -18.49
N SER A 186 -29.35 9.01 -19.47
CA SER A 186 -30.58 9.80 -19.33
C SER A 186 -31.80 9.02 -18.78
N GLY A 187 -31.58 7.96 -18.00
CA GLY A 187 -32.65 7.09 -17.48
C GLY A 187 -32.72 7.01 -15.95
N ASN A 188 -31.71 7.51 -15.22
CA ASN A 188 -31.69 7.43 -13.76
C ASN A 188 -32.12 8.76 -13.12
N ILE A 189 -33.27 8.79 -12.46
CA ILE A 189 -33.81 9.96 -11.73
C ILE A 189 -32.81 10.52 -10.69
N TYR A 190 -31.91 9.67 -10.19
CA TYR A 190 -30.88 10.08 -9.22
C TYR A 190 -29.72 10.87 -9.85
N GLU A 191 -29.62 10.90 -11.18
CA GLU A 191 -28.52 11.51 -11.93
C GLU A 191 -28.98 12.56 -12.97
N ASP A 192 -30.29 12.76 -13.15
CA ASP A 192 -30.86 13.75 -14.08
C ASP A 192 -30.48 15.20 -13.69
N PRO A 193 -29.74 15.96 -14.54
CA PRO A 193 -29.39 17.36 -14.28
C PRO A 193 -30.59 18.29 -14.15
N ALA A 194 -31.73 17.95 -14.78
CA ALA A 194 -32.97 18.71 -14.63
C ALA A 194 -33.55 18.57 -13.22
N LEU A 195 -33.23 17.50 -12.49
CA LEU A 195 -33.76 17.21 -11.15
C LEU A 195 -32.70 17.27 -10.05
N ASN A 196 -31.42 17.46 -10.38
CA ASN A 196 -30.33 17.47 -9.43
C ASN A 196 -29.32 18.56 -9.78
N TYR A 197 -28.99 19.41 -8.80
CA TYR A 197 -27.90 20.37 -8.90
C TYR A 197 -26.91 20.16 -7.75
N PHE A 198 -25.62 20.19 -8.08
CA PHE A 198 -24.56 20.17 -7.09
C PHE A 198 -23.53 21.22 -7.48
N ARG A 199 -23.15 22.07 -6.52
CA ARG A 199 -22.11 23.08 -6.72
C ARG A 199 -20.77 22.48 -7.12
N ASP A 200 -20.43 21.35 -6.50
CA ASP A 200 -19.29 20.51 -6.87
C ASP A 200 -19.82 19.20 -7.45
N THR A 201 -19.23 18.76 -8.56
CA THR A 201 -19.57 17.46 -9.17
C THR A 201 -19.42 16.33 -8.14
N PRO A 202 -20.47 15.52 -7.90
CA PRO A 202 -20.41 14.40 -6.96
C PRO A 202 -19.24 13.46 -7.27
N VAL A 203 -18.63 12.90 -6.23
CA VAL A 203 -17.48 11.98 -6.37
C VAL A 203 -17.84 10.78 -7.24
N ASP A 204 -19.08 10.32 -7.19
CA ASP A 204 -19.56 9.13 -7.92
C ASP A 204 -19.65 9.34 -9.45
N GLN A 205 -19.61 10.59 -9.93
CA GLN A 205 -19.61 10.88 -11.38
C GLN A 205 -18.21 10.88 -12.00
N TRP A 206 -17.15 10.81 -11.18
CA TRP A 206 -15.76 10.80 -11.62
C TRP A 206 -15.21 9.36 -11.62
N VAL A 207 -14.86 8.85 -12.80
CA VAL A 207 -14.23 7.55 -12.97
C VAL A 207 -12.72 7.73 -13.10
N ARG A 208 -11.92 6.92 -12.41
CA ARG A 208 -10.45 6.97 -12.56
C ARG A 208 -10.07 6.54 -13.98
N ALA A 209 -9.23 7.35 -14.62
CA ALA A 209 -8.74 7.12 -15.97
C ALA A 209 -7.20 7.08 -16.03
N THR A 210 -6.69 6.61 -17.16
CA THR A 210 -5.28 6.72 -17.56
C THR A 210 -5.04 8.05 -18.27
N ASP A 211 -3.81 8.28 -18.74
CA ASP A 211 -3.49 9.44 -19.57
C ASP A 211 -4.30 9.41 -20.87
N PHE A 212 -5.14 10.43 -21.09
CA PHE A 212 -6.02 10.55 -22.25
C PHE A 212 -5.34 11.21 -23.46
N THR A 213 -4.10 11.69 -23.31
CA THR A 213 -3.39 12.34 -24.40
C THR A 213 -2.80 11.32 -25.38
N THR A 214 -2.71 11.69 -26.66
CA THR A 214 -2.37 10.78 -27.78
C THR A 214 -1.03 10.05 -27.64
N SER A 215 -0.07 10.60 -26.91
CA SER A 215 1.24 9.97 -26.66
C SER A 215 1.57 9.84 -25.17
N SER A 216 0.56 9.86 -24.30
CA SER A 216 0.76 9.86 -22.85
C SER A 216 1.68 10.98 -22.35
N PHE A 217 1.43 12.21 -22.84
CA PHE A 217 2.22 13.40 -22.53
C PHE A 217 2.13 13.81 -21.05
N ILE A 218 1.02 13.54 -20.37
CA ILE A 218 0.91 13.81 -18.92
C ILE A 218 1.89 12.92 -18.16
N GLY A 219 1.98 11.63 -18.54
CA GLY A 219 2.95 10.69 -17.97
C GLY A 219 4.41 11.07 -18.21
N GLN A 220 4.70 11.73 -19.33
CA GLN A 220 6.04 12.23 -19.68
C GLN A 220 6.40 13.57 -19.02
N SER A 221 5.43 14.28 -18.46
CA SER A 221 5.65 15.62 -17.94
C SER A 221 6.27 15.58 -16.54
N SER A 222 7.30 16.41 -16.32
CA SER A 222 7.91 16.63 -15.00
C SER A 222 7.46 17.94 -14.36
N ALA A 223 6.76 18.79 -15.13
CA ALA A 223 6.25 20.07 -14.65
C ALA A 223 4.99 20.51 -15.41
N ILE A 224 4.26 21.43 -14.79
CA ILE A 224 3.09 22.11 -15.36
C ILE A 224 3.38 23.60 -15.39
N CYS A 225 3.16 24.26 -16.51
CA CYS A 225 3.30 25.70 -16.64
C CYS A 225 1.94 26.34 -16.95
N LEU A 226 1.42 27.13 -16.01
CA LEU A 226 0.18 27.87 -16.16
C LEU A 226 0.44 29.27 -16.72
N GLU A 227 -0.26 29.63 -17.78
CA GLU A 227 -0.28 30.98 -18.35
C GLU A 227 -1.35 31.81 -17.66
N LEU A 228 -0.93 32.93 -17.05
CA LEU A 228 -1.79 33.81 -16.26
C LEU A 228 -1.70 35.25 -16.77
N PRO A 229 -2.80 36.01 -16.77
CA PRO A 229 -2.74 37.46 -16.97
C PRO A 229 -1.91 38.13 -15.87
N ASN A 230 -1.19 39.21 -16.20
CA ASN A 230 -0.41 39.97 -15.20
C ASN A 230 -1.28 40.58 -14.09
N SER A 231 -2.56 40.84 -14.34
CA SER A 231 -3.53 41.34 -13.37
C SER A 231 -4.10 40.27 -12.42
N CYS A 232 -3.69 39.01 -12.57
CA CYS A 232 -4.25 37.90 -11.82
C CYS A 232 -3.69 37.86 -10.39
N GLU A 233 -4.57 37.94 -9.39
CA GLU A 233 -4.21 37.75 -7.99
C GLU A 233 -3.98 36.26 -7.71
N LEU A 234 -2.76 35.93 -7.30
CA LEU A 234 -2.40 34.58 -6.89
C LEU A 234 -2.85 34.33 -5.44
N PRO A 235 -3.26 33.10 -5.10
CA PRO A 235 -3.53 32.77 -3.71
C PRO A 235 -2.26 32.81 -2.85
N CYS A 236 -2.40 32.64 -1.52
CA CYS A 236 -1.30 32.56 -0.56
C CYS A 236 -0.43 31.29 -0.71
N ILE A 237 0.08 31.02 -1.93
CA ILE A 237 0.93 29.89 -2.28
C ILE A 237 2.21 29.93 -1.44
N ARG A 238 2.79 31.12 -1.26
CA ARG A 238 4.01 31.35 -0.47
C ARG A 238 3.90 30.83 0.97
N GLU A 239 2.73 30.93 1.59
CA GLU A 239 2.51 30.52 2.98
C GLU A 239 2.41 28.99 3.12
N HIS A 240 2.01 28.30 2.05
CA HIS A 240 1.72 26.86 2.07
C HIS A 240 2.80 26.00 1.41
N PHE A 241 3.69 26.60 0.61
CA PHE A 241 4.77 25.91 -0.09
C PHE A 241 6.13 26.50 0.29
N HIS A 242 6.94 25.70 0.99
CA HIS A 242 8.28 26.11 1.44
C HIS A 242 9.26 26.39 0.28
N CYS A 243 9.12 25.64 -0.83
CA CYS A 243 9.94 25.80 -2.03
C CYS A 243 9.21 26.64 -3.08
N PHE A 244 8.99 27.92 -2.77
CA PHE A 244 8.47 28.91 -3.71
C PHE A 244 9.57 29.88 -4.14
N LYS A 245 9.76 30.07 -5.45
CA LYS A 245 10.75 31.01 -6.01
C LYS A 245 10.07 32.00 -6.95
N GLU A 246 10.53 33.25 -6.97
CA GLU A 246 10.13 34.23 -7.99
C GLU A 246 11.34 34.63 -8.84
N ASN A 247 11.11 34.79 -10.14
CA ASN A 247 12.15 35.20 -11.07
C ASN A 247 11.57 36.08 -12.19
N GLU A 248 12.18 37.24 -12.42
CA GLU A 248 11.79 38.21 -13.46
C GLU A 248 12.57 38.05 -14.77
N GLY A 249 13.46 37.06 -14.85
CA GLY A 249 14.26 36.75 -16.03
C GLY A 249 13.42 36.26 -17.20
N GLN A 250 14.08 36.08 -18.34
CA GLN A 250 13.44 35.56 -19.55
C GLN A 250 12.94 34.13 -19.32
N PHE A 251 11.80 33.80 -19.94
CA PHE A 251 11.21 32.48 -19.88
C PHE A 251 10.51 32.16 -21.20
N PHE A 252 10.90 31.06 -21.83
CA PHE A 252 10.45 30.67 -23.17
C PHE A 252 9.71 29.34 -23.11
N LEU A 253 8.53 29.30 -23.75
CA LEU A 253 7.80 28.09 -24.03
C LEU A 253 8.15 27.62 -25.44
N GLU A 254 8.73 26.43 -25.55
CA GLU A 254 9.15 25.82 -26.82
C GLU A 254 8.33 24.54 -27.06
N ALA A 255 8.10 24.18 -28.32
CA ALA A 255 7.42 22.92 -28.65
C ALA A 255 8.34 21.73 -28.34
N GLY A 256 7.88 20.84 -27.47
CA GLY A 256 8.57 19.59 -27.15
C GLY A 256 8.07 18.41 -27.99
N PHE A 257 8.83 17.33 -27.99
CA PHE A 257 8.45 16.06 -28.62
C PHE A 257 8.41 14.94 -27.60
N SER A 258 7.67 13.87 -27.91
CA SER A 258 7.70 12.66 -27.08
C SER A 258 9.11 12.05 -27.09
N TYR A 259 9.59 11.70 -25.91
CA TYR A 259 10.87 11.02 -25.71
C TYR A 259 10.68 9.59 -25.18
N SER A 260 9.43 9.17 -24.95
CA SER A 260 9.09 7.82 -24.51
C SER A 260 9.05 6.87 -25.70
N CYS A 261 9.63 5.68 -25.56
CA CYS A 261 9.63 4.65 -26.59
C CYS A 261 8.36 3.78 -26.59
N SER A 262 7.57 3.84 -25.52
CA SER A 262 6.36 3.05 -25.31
C SER A 262 5.26 3.92 -24.73
N LEU A 263 4.01 3.65 -25.12
CA LEU A 263 2.79 4.26 -24.57
C LEU A 263 2.32 3.51 -23.30
N ASP A 264 2.59 2.20 -23.23
CA ASP A 264 2.26 1.38 -22.06
C ASP A 264 3.26 1.59 -20.92
N LEU A 265 4.51 1.96 -21.23
CA LEU A 265 5.57 2.19 -20.24
C LEU A 265 6.15 3.59 -20.42
N VAL A 266 5.52 4.57 -19.77
CA VAL A 266 5.82 5.99 -19.92
C VAL A 266 6.27 6.59 -18.59
N PRO A 267 7.29 7.45 -18.53
CA PRO A 267 8.28 7.68 -19.57
C PRO A 267 9.36 6.60 -19.50
N VAL A 268 9.67 5.98 -20.64
CA VAL A 268 10.86 5.12 -20.79
C VAL A 268 11.64 5.57 -22.03
N VAL A 269 12.91 5.91 -21.85
CA VAL A 269 13.83 6.25 -22.94
C VAL A 269 14.56 5.01 -23.44
N VAL A 270 14.90 5.04 -24.72
CA VAL A 270 15.84 4.11 -25.35
C VAL A 270 17.03 4.89 -25.91
N PRO A 271 18.24 4.30 -25.93
CA PRO A 271 19.38 4.90 -26.61
C PRO A 271 19.11 5.08 -28.11
N PRO A 272 19.78 6.03 -28.78
CA PRO A 272 19.71 6.20 -30.23
C PRO A 272 20.12 4.92 -30.99
N LEU A 273 19.59 4.78 -32.21
CA LEU A 273 19.84 3.64 -33.10
C LEU A 273 21.34 3.32 -33.20
N GLY A 274 21.69 2.05 -32.94
CA GLY A 274 23.07 1.54 -33.03
C GLY A 274 23.87 1.58 -31.73
N LEU A 275 23.34 2.14 -30.63
CA LEU A 275 24.00 2.16 -29.33
C LEU A 275 23.26 1.26 -28.33
N GLN A 276 23.90 0.20 -27.84
CA GLN A 276 23.31 -0.70 -26.85
C GLN A 276 23.87 -0.41 -25.46
N VAL A 277 23.06 0.24 -24.63
CA VAL A 277 23.42 0.51 -23.24
C VAL A 277 22.97 -0.65 -22.36
N PRO A 278 23.83 -1.19 -21.47
CA PRO A 278 23.45 -2.27 -20.57
C PRO A 278 22.21 -1.97 -19.73
N TYR A 279 21.41 -3.02 -19.48
CA TYR A 279 20.19 -2.96 -18.69
C TYR A 279 20.33 -2.19 -17.37
N ASN A 280 21.36 -2.45 -16.56
CA ASN A 280 21.56 -1.82 -15.24
C ASN A 280 21.69 -0.29 -15.34
N ILE A 281 22.44 0.19 -16.33
CA ILE A 281 22.67 1.62 -16.57
C ILE A 281 21.40 2.25 -17.11
N LEU A 282 20.78 1.63 -18.13
CA LEU A 282 19.55 2.16 -18.73
C LEU A 282 18.39 2.21 -17.72
N PHE A 283 18.33 1.24 -16.81
CA PHE A 283 17.38 1.24 -15.69
C PHE A 283 17.58 2.46 -14.79
N LYS A 284 18.83 2.77 -14.41
CA LYS A 284 19.13 3.93 -13.56
C LYS A 284 18.90 5.26 -14.29
N VAL A 285 19.22 5.37 -15.57
CA VAL A 285 18.90 6.56 -16.40
C VAL A 285 17.40 6.82 -16.42
N ASN A 286 16.59 5.78 -16.68
CA ASN A 286 15.13 5.90 -16.64
C ASN A 286 14.63 6.30 -15.24
N SER A 287 15.19 5.72 -14.18
CA SER A 287 14.88 6.10 -12.79
C SER A 287 15.16 7.60 -12.53
N LEU A 288 16.28 8.14 -13.01
CA LEU A 288 16.62 9.56 -12.86
C LEU A 288 15.62 10.48 -13.58
N ILE A 289 15.17 10.11 -14.77
CA ILE A 289 14.16 10.89 -15.52
C ILE A 289 12.82 10.87 -14.77
N GLN A 290 12.39 9.69 -14.33
CA GLN A 290 11.08 9.50 -13.69
C GLN A 290 10.95 10.21 -12.34
N ASN A 291 12.10 10.45 -11.67
CA ASN A 291 12.21 11.21 -10.42
C ASN A 291 12.57 12.70 -10.65
N GLY A 292 12.63 13.17 -11.90
CA GLY A 292 12.89 14.58 -12.21
C GLY A 292 14.34 15.04 -11.99
N CYS A 293 15.29 14.11 -11.84
CA CYS A 293 16.73 14.42 -11.75
C CYS A 293 17.33 14.76 -13.12
N LEU A 294 16.75 14.22 -14.20
CA LEU A 294 17.13 14.47 -15.59
C LEU A 294 15.91 14.86 -16.42
N ALA A 295 16.12 15.73 -17.41
CA ALA A 295 15.11 16.03 -18.42
C ALA A 295 15.26 15.05 -19.59
N GLY A 296 14.29 14.15 -19.81
CA GLY A 296 14.38 13.12 -20.85
C GLY A 296 14.60 13.67 -22.26
N GLN A 297 14.07 14.86 -22.55
CA GLN A 297 14.20 15.53 -23.85
C GLN A 297 15.61 16.07 -24.15
N THR A 298 16.48 16.19 -23.14
CA THR A 298 17.85 16.68 -23.33
C THR A 298 18.87 15.55 -23.50
N LEU A 299 18.43 14.29 -23.46
CA LEU A 299 19.31 13.13 -23.58
C LEU A 299 19.56 12.79 -25.05
N ASP A 300 20.76 13.12 -25.52
CA ASP A 300 21.20 12.92 -26.89
C ASP A 300 22.23 11.76 -27.02
N THR A 301 22.70 11.53 -28.23
CA THR A 301 23.75 10.55 -28.52
C THR A 301 25.03 10.78 -27.70
N THR A 302 25.36 12.03 -27.41
CA THR A 302 26.54 12.39 -26.61
C THR A 302 26.38 11.91 -25.16
N PHE A 303 25.22 12.14 -24.56
CA PHE A 303 24.89 11.63 -23.23
C PHE A 303 25.00 10.11 -23.17
N PHE A 304 24.37 9.39 -24.11
CA PHE A 304 24.38 7.94 -24.08
C PHE A 304 25.78 7.34 -24.30
N ARG A 305 26.66 8.01 -25.05
CA ARG A 305 28.08 7.62 -25.14
C ARG A 305 28.81 7.77 -23.80
N LEU A 306 28.53 8.82 -23.04
CA LEU A 306 29.15 9.04 -21.73
C LEU A 306 28.71 8.03 -20.65
N VAL A 307 27.52 7.45 -20.80
CA VAL A 307 27.04 6.38 -19.90
C VAL A 307 27.23 4.98 -20.49
N HIS A 308 28.03 4.82 -21.55
CA HIS A 308 28.26 3.53 -22.18
C HIS A 308 29.63 2.95 -21.75
N PRO A 309 29.69 1.68 -21.30
CA PRO A 309 30.92 1.09 -20.74
C PRO A 309 32.13 1.04 -21.68
N GLN A 310 31.89 1.07 -23.00
CA GLN A 310 32.97 1.13 -24.00
C GLN A 310 33.79 2.42 -23.91
N TYR A 311 33.20 3.53 -23.44
CA TYR A 311 33.85 4.84 -23.39
C TYR A 311 34.27 5.24 -21.97
N VAL A 312 33.51 4.80 -20.96
CA VAL A 312 33.76 5.15 -19.56
C VAL A 312 33.66 3.90 -18.70
N ALA A 313 34.58 3.75 -17.74
CA ALA A 313 34.57 2.62 -16.81
C ALA A 313 33.22 2.52 -16.05
N ILE A 314 32.66 1.32 -15.96
CA ILE A 314 31.32 1.09 -15.40
C ILE A 314 31.16 1.63 -13.97
N ALA A 315 32.18 1.47 -13.12
CA ALA A 315 32.16 1.97 -11.75
C ALA A 315 32.04 3.51 -11.67
N HIS A 316 32.64 4.23 -12.62
CA HIS A 316 32.50 5.68 -12.72
C HIS A 316 31.10 6.08 -13.16
N ILE A 317 30.52 5.34 -14.11
CA ILE A 317 29.15 5.56 -14.58
C ILE A 317 28.17 5.37 -13.43
N GLU A 318 28.21 4.23 -12.74
CA GLU A 318 27.31 3.90 -11.63
C GLU A 318 27.41 4.94 -10.51
N ARG A 319 28.62 5.33 -10.11
CA ARG A 319 28.83 6.39 -9.11
C ARG A 319 28.29 7.74 -9.54
N ALA A 320 28.49 8.13 -10.80
CA ALA A 320 27.99 9.40 -11.33
C ALA A 320 26.46 9.42 -11.34
N LEU A 321 25.82 8.34 -11.79
CA LEU A 321 24.36 8.22 -11.81
C LEU A 321 23.76 8.18 -10.40
N GLU A 322 24.44 7.56 -9.43
CA GLU A 322 24.01 7.62 -8.03
C GLU A 322 24.15 9.02 -7.45
N THR A 323 25.24 9.72 -7.78
CA THR A 323 25.44 11.11 -7.36
C THR A 323 24.37 12.03 -7.96
N LEU A 324 23.97 11.82 -9.23
CA LEU A 324 22.85 12.55 -9.85
C LEU A 324 21.53 12.34 -9.11
N TYR A 325 21.27 11.13 -8.63
CA TYR A 325 20.03 10.80 -7.91
C TYR A 325 19.90 11.58 -6.60
N HIS A 326 21.03 11.88 -5.94
CA HIS A 326 21.06 12.64 -4.70
C HIS A 326 21.13 14.16 -4.90
N LEU A 327 21.15 14.65 -6.14
CA LEU A 327 21.04 16.09 -6.38
C LEU A 327 19.68 16.59 -5.94
N LYS A 328 19.68 17.74 -5.27
CA LYS A 328 18.45 18.42 -4.84
C LYS A 328 17.70 19.10 -5.98
N GLU A 329 18.33 19.28 -7.14
CA GLU A 329 17.79 19.97 -8.31
C GLU A 329 18.03 19.16 -9.59
N CYS A 330 17.19 19.38 -10.61
CA CYS A 330 17.29 18.70 -11.90
C CYS A 330 18.57 19.13 -12.62
N CYS A 331 19.31 18.17 -13.17
CA CYS A 331 20.50 18.45 -13.98
C CYS A 331 20.10 18.73 -15.43
N TYR A 332 20.04 20.01 -15.79
CA TYR A 332 19.71 20.47 -17.14
C TYR A 332 20.85 20.31 -18.17
N GLU A 333 22.10 20.28 -17.72
CA GLU A 333 23.30 20.08 -18.57
C GLU A 333 24.04 18.77 -18.22
N PRO A 334 23.42 17.60 -18.40
CA PRO A 334 23.96 16.33 -17.90
C PRO A 334 25.31 15.95 -18.54
N VAL A 335 25.51 16.24 -19.83
CA VAL A 335 26.77 15.96 -20.53
C VAL A 335 27.95 16.73 -19.92
N LYS A 336 27.76 18.02 -19.65
CA LYS A 336 28.79 18.87 -19.03
C LYS A 336 29.09 18.38 -17.61
N TRP A 337 28.04 18.12 -16.84
CA TRP A 337 28.15 17.65 -15.47
C TRP A 337 28.89 16.31 -15.37
N LEU A 338 28.56 15.33 -16.23
CA LEU A 338 29.23 14.03 -16.28
C LEU A 338 30.71 14.16 -16.60
N ASN A 339 31.07 14.96 -17.61
CA ASN A 339 32.46 15.22 -17.96
C ASN A 339 33.26 15.84 -16.80
N GLU A 340 32.66 16.77 -16.06
CA GLU A 340 33.29 17.34 -14.85
C GLU A 340 33.48 16.30 -13.75
N GLN A 341 32.51 15.42 -13.51
CA GLN A 341 32.64 14.34 -12.52
C GLN A 341 33.69 13.32 -12.92
N TYR A 342 33.72 12.89 -14.19
CA TYR A 342 34.73 11.93 -14.66
C TYR A 342 36.15 12.49 -14.57
N LYS A 343 36.34 13.79 -14.83
CA LYS A 343 37.62 14.48 -14.58
C LYS A 343 38.02 14.48 -13.10
N ARG A 344 37.05 14.55 -12.18
CA ARG A 344 37.31 14.45 -10.73
C ARG A 344 37.67 13.03 -10.33
N TYR A 345 36.93 12.04 -10.82
CA TYR A 345 37.18 10.63 -10.50
C TYR A 345 38.54 10.16 -11.01
N GLY A 346 38.96 10.59 -12.20
CA GLY A 346 40.31 10.30 -12.72
C GLY A 346 41.46 10.83 -11.85
N LYS A 347 41.20 11.75 -10.91
CA LYS A 347 42.20 12.26 -9.95
C LYS A 347 42.23 11.46 -8.64
N LEU A 348 41.18 10.69 -8.32
CA LEU A 348 41.15 9.82 -7.15
C LEU A 348 41.75 8.45 -7.50
N LYS A 349 42.92 8.13 -6.95
CA LYS A 349 43.67 6.91 -7.29
C LYS A 349 43.03 5.59 -6.85
N ASN A 350 42.05 5.60 -5.96
CA ASN A 350 41.33 4.39 -5.52
C ASN A 350 39.84 4.70 -5.38
N ILE A 351 39.02 4.10 -6.24
CA ILE A 351 37.56 4.06 -6.08
C ILE A 351 37.17 2.58 -6.06
N THR A 352 37.12 2.00 -4.86
CA THR A 352 36.79 0.59 -4.65
C THR A 352 35.46 0.38 -3.93
N ASP A 353 34.81 1.44 -3.47
CA ASP A 353 33.56 1.30 -2.72
C ASP A 353 32.38 1.27 -3.68
N SER A 354 31.83 0.07 -3.87
CA SER A 354 30.47 -0.08 -4.40
C SER A 354 29.52 0.73 -3.54
N PRO A 355 28.57 1.50 -4.11
CA PRO A 355 27.58 2.22 -3.31
C PRO A 355 26.64 1.27 -2.55
N PHE A 356 26.67 -0.03 -2.86
CA PHE A 356 25.83 -1.04 -2.23
C PHE A 356 26.50 -1.61 -0.97
N VAL A 357 25.77 -1.54 0.14
CA VAL A 357 26.17 -2.14 1.42
C VAL A 357 26.15 -3.66 1.29
N ALA A 358 27.17 -4.34 1.82
CA ALA A 358 27.16 -5.79 1.92
C ALA A 358 25.94 -6.24 2.73
N LEU A 359 25.10 -7.09 2.14
CA LEU A 359 23.87 -7.54 2.76
C LEU A 359 24.12 -8.69 3.74
N ASP A 360 23.34 -8.72 4.82
CA ASP A 360 23.29 -9.86 5.72
C ASP A 360 22.81 -11.13 5.02
N TYR A 361 23.16 -12.28 5.59
CA TYR A 361 22.80 -13.59 5.04
C TYR A 361 21.28 -13.73 4.84
N GLY A 362 20.86 -14.10 3.63
CA GLY A 362 19.45 -14.29 3.27
C GLY A 362 18.75 -13.05 2.71
N LEU A 363 19.42 -11.91 2.65
CA LEU A 363 18.95 -10.72 1.94
C LEU A 363 19.52 -10.66 0.52
N VAL A 364 18.74 -10.13 -0.42
CA VAL A 364 19.14 -9.93 -1.82
C VAL A 364 18.65 -8.57 -2.32
N TYR A 365 19.43 -7.98 -3.23
CA TYR A 365 19.08 -6.74 -3.92
C TYR A 365 18.23 -7.03 -5.15
N ILE A 366 17.02 -6.47 -5.21
CA ILE A 366 16.11 -6.67 -6.34
C ILE A 366 15.57 -5.31 -6.80
N ARG A 367 15.58 -5.10 -8.12
CA ARG A 367 14.98 -3.93 -8.75
C ARG A 367 13.46 -4.04 -8.77
N ARG A 368 12.80 -2.90 -8.69
CA ARG A 368 11.33 -2.81 -8.69
C ARG A 368 10.85 -1.81 -9.72
N ILE A 369 9.74 -2.14 -10.39
CA ILE A 369 8.99 -1.20 -11.22
C ILE A 369 7.64 -0.94 -10.58
N GLN A 370 7.32 0.33 -10.33
CA GLN A 370 5.98 0.75 -9.93
C GLN A 370 5.25 1.32 -11.13
N ILE A 371 4.07 0.79 -11.42
CA ILE A 371 3.24 1.20 -12.55
C ILE A 371 2.00 1.87 -11.98
N THR A 372 1.83 3.14 -12.33
CA THR A 372 0.65 3.93 -12.03
C THR A 372 -0.24 4.04 -13.27
N PRO A 373 -1.48 4.54 -13.12
CA PRO A 373 -2.36 4.81 -14.25
C PRO A 373 -1.75 5.71 -15.33
N SER A 374 -0.87 6.64 -14.95
CA SER A 374 -0.33 7.64 -15.89
C SER A 374 1.15 7.44 -16.22
N LYS A 375 1.95 6.83 -15.34
CA LYS A 375 3.39 6.64 -15.58
C LYS A 375 3.99 5.40 -14.90
N VAL A 376 5.28 5.17 -15.13
CA VAL A 376 6.09 4.10 -14.50
C VAL A 376 7.26 4.71 -13.74
N TYR A 377 7.71 4.01 -12.70
CA TYR A 377 8.84 4.39 -11.86
C TYR A 377 9.74 3.20 -11.64
N PHE A 378 11.02 3.38 -11.95
CA PHE A 378 12.07 2.41 -11.77
C PHE A 378 12.75 2.69 -10.45
N CYS A 379 12.70 1.72 -9.54
CA CYS A 379 13.08 1.85 -8.15
C CYS A 379 14.12 0.81 -7.75
N GLY A 380 14.92 1.17 -6.75
CA GLY A 380 15.89 0.28 -6.13
C GLY A 380 17.25 0.29 -6.84
N PRO A 381 18.04 -0.79 -6.66
CA PRO A 381 17.65 -2.06 -6.05
C PRO A 381 17.30 -1.97 -4.55
N GLU A 382 16.24 -2.66 -4.13
CA GLU A 382 15.79 -2.75 -2.73
C GLU A 382 16.32 -4.04 -2.09
N ALA A 383 16.76 -3.97 -0.83
CA ALA A 383 17.11 -5.15 -0.05
C ALA A 383 15.81 -5.88 0.38
N ILE A 384 15.67 -7.15 -0.02
CA ILE A 384 14.55 -8.00 0.36
C ILE A 384 15.03 -9.33 0.92
N VAL A 385 14.20 -9.98 1.73
CA VAL A 385 14.44 -11.37 2.13
C VAL A 385 14.26 -12.28 0.93
N SER A 386 15.28 -13.09 0.67
CA SER A 386 15.32 -14.04 -0.44
C SER A 386 14.20 -15.10 -0.34
N ASN A 387 13.96 -15.78 -1.46
CA ASN A 387 13.01 -16.88 -1.56
C ASN A 387 13.62 -18.05 -2.33
N ARG A 388 12.93 -19.19 -2.33
CA ARG A 388 13.42 -20.44 -2.91
C ARG A 388 13.87 -20.29 -4.37
N VAL A 389 13.12 -19.52 -5.17
CA VAL A 389 13.37 -19.33 -6.59
C VAL A 389 14.63 -18.49 -6.79
N LEU A 390 14.73 -17.36 -6.09
CA LEU A 390 15.90 -16.46 -6.18
C LEU A 390 17.18 -17.14 -5.72
N ARG A 391 17.12 -18.02 -4.71
CA ARG A 391 18.29 -18.81 -4.27
C ARG A 391 18.74 -19.82 -5.32
N HIS A 392 17.80 -20.51 -5.97
CA HIS A 392 18.16 -21.49 -6.99
C HIS A 392 18.77 -20.81 -8.22
N TYR A 393 18.16 -19.74 -8.69
CA TYR A 393 18.59 -18.96 -9.86
C TYR A 393 19.42 -17.72 -9.48
N HIS A 394 20.29 -17.85 -8.48
CA HIS A 394 21.07 -16.72 -7.94
C HIS A 394 22.02 -16.08 -8.96
N GLU A 395 22.54 -16.86 -9.91
CA GLU A 395 23.37 -16.37 -11.03
C GLU A 395 22.58 -15.46 -11.99
N LEU A 396 21.26 -15.64 -12.06
CA LEU A 396 20.35 -14.86 -12.92
C LEU A 396 19.55 -13.82 -12.11
N MET A 397 20.07 -13.36 -10.97
CA MET A 397 19.34 -12.46 -10.08
C MET A 397 18.95 -11.15 -10.76
N ASP A 398 19.80 -10.63 -11.66
CA ASP A 398 19.54 -9.44 -12.47
C ASP A 398 18.45 -9.64 -13.54
N ASN A 399 17.92 -10.86 -13.70
CA ASN A 399 16.83 -11.19 -14.60
C ASN A 399 15.50 -11.27 -13.86
N PHE A 400 15.49 -11.16 -12.53
CA PHE A 400 14.27 -11.04 -11.75
C PHE A 400 13.93 -9.59 -11.45
N ILE A 401 12.66 -9.23 -11.63
CA ILE A 401 12.18 -7.91 -11.29
C ILE A 401 10.83 -7.98 -10.58
N ARG A 402 10.64 -7.09 -9.60
CA ARG A 402 9.35 -6.97 -8.91
C ARG A 402 8.54 -5.86 -9.56
N VAL A 403 7.35 -6.18 -10.05
CA VAL A 403 6.41 -5.18 -10.59
C VAL A 403 5.30 -4.93 -9.58
N SER A 404 4.88 -3.68 -9.40
CA SER A 404 3.79 -3.29 -8.50
C SER A 404 2.86 -2.30 -9.16
N PHE A 405 1.56 -2.53 -9.04
CA PHE A 405 0.51 -1.67 -9.58
C PHE A 405 -0.09 -0.83 -8.44
N VAL A 406 0.15 0.47 -8.48
CA VAL A 406 -0.21 1.44 -7.42
C VAL A 406 -0.91 2.65 -8.02
N ASP A 407 -1.63 3.44 -7.22
CA ASP A 407 -2.17 4.72 -7.67
C ASP A 407 -1.08 5.83 -7.54
N GLU A 408 -1.35 7.04 -8.03
CA GLU A 408 -0.38 8.15 -8.07
C GLU A 408 0.01 8.71 -6.69
N ASP A 409 -0.70 8.31 -5.64
CA ASP A 409 -0.40 8.61 -4.24
C ASP A 409 0.37 7.46 -3.54
N TRP A 410 0.82 6.47 -4.31
CA TRP A 410 1.48 5.25 -3.85
C TRP A 410 0.60 4.33 -3.01
N GLU A 411 -0.70 4.61 -2.91
CA GLU A 411 -1.67 3.70 -2.32
C GLU A 411 -2.05 2.57 -3.29
N LYS A 412 -2.76 1.57 -2.76
CA LYS A 412 -3.24 0.45 -3.56
C LYS A 412 -4.41 0.90 -4.43
N LEU A 413 -4.37 0.53 -5.70
CA LEU A 413 -5.53 0.57 -6.58
C LEU A 413 -6.67 -0.26 -5.98
N ARG A 414 -7.87 0.30 -5.98
CA ARG A 414 -9.09 -0.32 -5.45
C ARG A 414 -9.88 -0.95 -6.59
N SER A 415 -10.78 -1.87 -6.24
CA SER A 415 -11.68 -2.48 -7.22
C SER A 415 -12.49 -1.42 -8.01
N THR A 416 -12.93 -0.36 -7.33
CA THR A 416 -13.68 0.76 -7.94
C THR A 416 -12.86 1.60 -8.92
N ASP A 417 -11.53 1.48 -8.91
CA ASP A 417 -10.66 2.18 -9.88
C ASP A 417 -10.48 1.35 -11.16
N LEU A 418 -10.70 0.03 -11.08
CA LEU A 418 -10.59 -0.92 -12.19
C LEU A 418 -11.93 -1.18 -12.87
N SER A 419 -13.03 -0.96 -12.18
CA SER A 419 -14.38 -1.17 -12.70
C SER A 419 -15.30 -0.03 -12.22
N PRO A 420 -15.99 0.68 -13.13
CA PRO A 420 -16.87 1.78 -12.75
C PRO A 420 -18.03 1.28 -11.87
N ARG A 421 -18.54 2.15 -10.98
CA ARG A 421 -19.63 1.81 -10.06
C ARG A 421 -20.98 1.62 -10.75
N THR A 422 -21.16 2.27 -11.89
CA THR A 422 -22.34 2.18 -12.75
C THR A 422 -21.93 1.57 -14.08
N PRO A 423 -22.48 0.40 -14.45
CA PRO A 423 -22.22 -0.18 -15.76
C PRO A 423 -22.93 0.65 -16.83
N SER A 424 -22.20 1.16 -17.83
CA SER A 424 -22.82 1.61 -19.07
C SER A 424 -23.36 0.39 -19.84
N LEU A 425 -24.45 0.55 -20.60
CA LEU A 425 -24.97 -0.52 -21.45
C LEU A 425 -23.96 -0.83 -22.57
N GLY A 426 -23.23 -1.94 -22.43
CA GLY A 426 -22.31 -2.49 -23.43
C GLY A 426 -21.40 -3.55 -22.79
N GLU A 427 -21.10 -4.66 -23.50
CA GLU A 427 -20.26 -5.74 -22.97
C GLU A 427 -18.80 -5.29 -22.65
N ASP A 428 -18.30 -4.25 -23.33
CA ASP A 428 -16.97 -3.65 -23.12
C ASP A 428 -16.89 -2.63 -21.96
N ALA A 429 -18.02 -2.30 -21.33
CA ALA A 429 -18.12 -1.22 -20.33
C ALA A 429 -17.73 -1.62 -18.89
N GLN A 430 -17.33 -2.86 -18.66
CA GLN A 430 -17.13 -3.37 -17.29
C GLN A 430 -15.79 -2.93 -16.65
N HIS A 431 -14.83 -2.47 -17.46
CA HIS A 431 -13.45 -2.22 -17.01
C HIS A 431 -12.93 -0.85 -17.46
N THR A 432 -12.17 -0.19 -16.58
CA THR A 432 -11.56 1.12 -16.88
C THR A 432 -10.30 0.98 -17.73
N GLY A 433 -9.82 2.07 -18.34
CA GLY A 433 -8.53 2.08 -19.03
C GLY A 433 -7.35 1.63 -18.14
N ILE A 434 -7.47 1.78 -16.81
CA ILE A 434 -6.47 1.32 -15.84
C ILE A 434 -6.39 -0.22 -15.86
N TYR A 435 -7.53 -0.91 -15.90
CA TYR A 435 -7.56 -2.36 -16.02
C TYR A 435 -6.86 -2.83 -17.30
N SER A 436 -7.19 -2.21 -18.43
CA SER A 436 -6.59 -2.53 -19.74
C SER A 436 -5.08 -2.31 -19.75
N ARG A 437 -4.60 -1.21 -19.15
CA ARG A 437 -3.16 -0.94 -18.98
C ARG A 437 -2.45 -2.01 -18.16
N ILE A 438 -3.01 -2.40 -17.01
CA ILE A 438 -2.45 -3.48 -16.16
C ILE A 438 -2.40 -4.79 -16.94
N LEU A 439 -3.48 -5.13 -17.64
CA LEU A 439 -3.58 -6.36 -18.40
C LEU A 439 -2.60 -6.38 -19.58
N SER A 440 -2.41 -5.25 -20.27
CA SER A 440 -1.40 -5.10 -21.33
C SER A 440 0.00 -5.42 -20.79
N VAL A 441 0.40 -4.79 -19.68
CA VAL A 441 1.72 -5.04 -19.08
C VAL A 441 1.91 -6.51 -18.71
N LEU A 442 0.90 -7.13 -18.09
CA LEU A 442 0.97 -8.53 -17.67
C LEU A 442 1.06 -9.51 -18.86
N ARG A 443 0.42 -9.19 -19.99
CA ARG A 443 0.40 -10.03 -21.20
C ARG A 443 1.62 -9.82 -22.09
N CYS A 444 2.00 -8.57 -22.31
CA CYS A 444 3.06 -8.18 -23.24
C CYS A 444 4.46 -8.26 -22.61
N GLY A 445 4.54 -8.15 -21.27
CA GLY A 445 5.81 -8.04 -20.55
C GLY A 445 6.39 -6.63 -20.59
N ILE A 446 7.62 -6.49 -20.09
CA ILE A 446 8.33 -5.21 -19.99
C ILE A 446 9.71 -5.34 -20.64
N ALA A 447 10.00 -4.53 -21.66
CA ALA A 447 11.31 -4.48 -22.29
C ALA A 447 12.13 -3.29 -21.76
N ILE A 448 13.37 -3.56 -21.32
CA ILE A 448 14.32 -2.55 -20.86
C ILE A 448 15.70 -2.91 -21.41
N GLY A 449 16.14 -2.14 -22.41
CA GLY A 449 17.41 -2.40 -23.09
C GLY A 449 17.38 -3.74 -23.80
N ASP A 450 18.34 -4.59 -23.45
CA ASP A 450 18.52 -5.95 -23.97
C ASP A 450 17.64 -7.00 -23.27
N LYS A 451 16.96 -6.65 -22.18
CA LYS A 451 16.13 -7.59 -21.41
C LYS A 451 14.64 -7.40 -21.65
N ARG A 452 13.91 -8.52 -21.80
CA ARG A 452 12.44 -8.57 -21.81
C ARG A 452 11.93 -9.40 -20.65
N PHE A 453 11.22 -8.77 -19.72
CA PHE A 453 10.67 -9.39 -18.52
C PHE A 453 9.23 -9.85 -18.76
N ASP A 454 9.01 -11.16 -18.71
CA ASP A 454 7.69 -11.78 -18.86
C ASP A 454 7.10 -12.15 -17.50
N PHE A 455 5.77 -12.24 -17.42
CA PHE A 455 5.07 -12.62 -16.20
C PHE A 455 5.57 -13.98 -15.67
N LEU A 456 6.00 -14.00 -14.41
CA LEU A 456 6.48 -15.21 -13.74
C LEU A 456 5.41 -15.79 -12.81
N ALA A 457 5.18 -15.13 -11.66
CA ALA A 457 4.17 -15.51 -10.68
C ALA A 457 4.05 -14.43 -9.57
N PHE A 458 3.22 -14.70 -8.56
CA PHE A 458 3.11 -13.91 -7.33
C PHE A 458 2.81 -14.80 -6.14
N SER A 459 3.28 -14.41 -4.95
CA SER A 459 2.84 -14.99 -3.67
C SER A 459 1.59 -14.30 -3.14
N SER A 460 0.94 -14.87 -2.12
CA SER A 460 -0.25 -14.27 -1.51
C SER A 460 -0.01 -12.91 -0.86
N SER A 461 1.20 -12.65 -0.33
CA SER A 461 1.56 -11.32 0.18
C SER A 461 1.67 -10.32 -0.97
N GLN A 462 2.35 -10.71 -2.04
CA GLN A 462 2.52 -9.87 -3.22
C GLN A 462 1.21 -9.54 -3.90
N LEU A 463 0.29 -10.50 -4.01
CA LEU A 463 -1.05 -10.27 -4.56
C LEU A 463 -1.83 -9.24 -3.72
N ARG A 464 -1.76 -9.33 -2.38
CA ARG A 464 -2.38 -8.32 -1.50
C ARG A 464 -1.77 -6.93 -1.69
N ASP A 465 -0.51 -6.85 -2.10
CA ASP A 465 0.22 -5.61 -2.36
C ASP A 465 0.17 -5.21 -3.84
N ASN A 466 -0.71 -5.81 -4.65
CA ASN A 466 -0.84 -5.58 -6.09
C ASN A 466 0.50 -5.72 -6.83
N SER A 467 1.28 -6.75 -6.50
CA SER A 467 2.63 -6.95 -7.03
C SER A 467 2.87 -8.37 -7.54
N THR A 468 3.86 -8.51 -8.42
CA THR A 468 4.21 -9.77 -9.07
C THR A 468 5.70 -9.81 -9.40
N TRP A 469 6.23 -11.02 -9.58
CA TRP A 469 7.53 -11.27 -10.18
C TRP A 469 7.40 -11.35 -11.70
N MET A 470 8.34 -10.73 -12.40
CA MET A 470 8.60 -10.97 -13.82
C MET A 470 10.05 -11.42 -14.01
N PHE A 471 10.32 -12.13 -15.10
CA PHE A 471 11.63 -12.71 -15.37
C PHE A 471 12.06 -12.50 -16.82
N ALA A 472 13.33 -12.13 -17.01
CA ALA A 472 13.94 -12.01 -18.33
C ALA A 472 14.64 -13.31 -18.73
N SER A 473 14.19 -13.90 -19.85
CA SER A 473 14.70 -15.18 -20.31
C SER A 473 16.18 -15.08 -20.75
N GLU A 474 16.99 -16.06 -20.35
CA GLU A 474 18.42 -16.11 -20.68
C GLU A 474 18.91 -17.57 -20.70
N ASN A 475 19.81 -17.90 -21.64
CA ASN A 475 20.41 -19.24 -21.77
C ASN A 475 19.38 -20.40 -21.80
N GLY A 476 18.22 -20.19 -22.44
CA GLY A 476 17.15 -21.19 -22.52
C GLY A 476 16.26 -21.30 -21.27
N ILE A 477 16.60 -20.60 -20.18
CA ILE A 477 15.75 -20.50 -18.99
C ILE A 477 14.69 -19.44 -19.24
N THR A 478 13.43 -19.84 -19.13
CA THR A 478 12.27 -18.97 -19.36
C THR A 478 11.39 -18.88 -18.12
N ALA A 479 10.51 -17.88 -18.06
CA ALA A 479 9.51 -17.78 -16.99
C ALA A 479 8.62 -19.03 -16.91
N ALA A 480 8.32 -19.68 -18.05
CA ALA A 480 7.58 -20.93 -18.08
C ALA A 480 8.39 -22.10 -17.51
N GLY A 481 9.66 -22.24 -17.91
CA GLY A 481 10.55 -23.29 -17.37
C GLY A 481 10.77 -23.15 -15.86
N ILE A 482 10.87 -21.92 -15.36
CA ILE A 482 10.94 -21.68 -13.90
C ILE A 482 9.66 -22.14 -13.19
N ARG A 483 8.48 -21.93 -13.77
CA ARG A 483 7.21 -22.42 -13.19
C ARG A 483 7.14 -23.95 -13.18
N GLU A 484 7.65 -24.59 -14.23
CA GLU A 484 7.72 -26.05 -14.33
C GLU A 484 8.69 -26.65 -13.28
N TRP A 485 9.83 -25.99 -13.07
CA TRP A 485 10.78 -26.35 -12.01
C TRP A 485 10.19 -26.29 -10.59
N MET A 486 9.23 -25.39 -10.33
CA MET A 486 8.64 -25.25 -8.99
C MET A 486 7.89 -26.50 -8.52
N GLY A 487 7.35 -27.28 -9.45
CA GLY A 487 6.59 -28.49 -9.15
C GLY A 487 5.53 -28.79 -10.19
N ASP A 488 4.86 -29.92 -10.01
CA ASP A 488 3.75 -30.34 -10.88
C ASP A 488 2.41 -29.87 -10.32
N PHE A 489 1.81 -28.92 -11.04
CA PHE A 489 0.51 -28.33 -10.73
C PHE A 489 -0.60 -28.79 -11.69
N SER A 490 -0.33 -29.74 -12.59
CA SER A 490 -1.23 -30.16 -13.69
C SER A 490 -2.60 -30.65 -13.21
N HIS A 491 -2.64 -31.26 -12.03
CA HIS A 491 -3.86 -31.76 -11.38
C HIS A 491 -4.75 -30.65 -10.79
N ILE A 492 -4.27 -29.40 -10.68
CA ILE A 492 -5.01 -28.30 -10.06
C ILE A 492 -5.78 -27.50 -11.12
N ARG A 493 -7.08 -27.77 -11.27
CA ARG A 493 -7.95 -27.08 -12.25
C ARG A 493 -8.47 -25.71 -11.78
N ASN A 494 -8.61 -25.51 -10.47
CA ASN A 494 -9.11 -24.24 -9.94
C ASN A 494 -8.01 -23.16 -10.01
N VAL A 495 -8.25 -22.08 -10.75
CA VAL A 495 -7.29 -21.00 -11.01
C VAL A 495 -6.78 -20.35 -9.73
N ALA A 496 -7.66 -20.05 -8.77
CA ALA A 496 -7.27 -19.43 -7.51
C ALA A 496 -6.39 -20.37 -6.67
N LYS A 497 -6.73 -21.66 -6.61
CA LYS A 497 -5.91 -22.69 -5.94
C LYS A 497 -4.57 -22.85 -6.65
N TYR A 498 -4.54 -22.91 -7.98
CA TYR A 498 -3.34 -23.01 -8.80
C TYR A 498 -2.38 -21.85 -8.51
N ALA A 499 -2.84 -20.61 -8.62
CA ALA A 499 -2.04 -19.42 -8.35
C ALA A 499 -1.51 -19.41 -6.89
N ALA A 500 -2.34 -19.82 -5.92
CA ALA A 500 -1.93 -19.93 -4.53
C ALA A 500 -0.88 -21.03 -4.27
N ARG A 501 -0.83 -22.10 -5.08
CA ARG A 501 0.21 -23.15 -4.98
C ARG A 501 1.49 -22.75 -5.68
N LEU A 502 1.40 -22.19 -6.89
CA LEU A 502 2.53 -21.64 -7.62
C LEU A 502 3.29 -20.57 -6.80
N GLY A 503 2.53 -19.67 -6.16
CA GLY A 503 3.08 -18.58 -5.33
C GLY A 503 3.82 -19.02 -4.06
N GLN A 504 3.78 -20.30 -3.69
CA GLN A 504 4.47 -20.78 -2.48
C GLN A 504 5.98 -20.76 -2.60
N SER A 505 6.55 -20.79 -3.80
CA SER A 505 8.02 -20.71 -3.94
C SER A 505 8.55 -19.28 -3.78
N PHE A 506 7.69 -18.27 -3.83
CA PHE A 506 8.06 -16.85 -3.77
C PHE A 506 7.83 -16.16 -2.42
N GLY A 507 7.22 -16.84 -1.45
CA GLY A 507 7.15 -16.27 -0.10
C GLY A 507 8.53 -16.28 0.55
N SER A 508 8.90 -15.18 1.20
CA SER A 508 10.17 -15.05 1.94
C SER A 508 10.36 -16.22 2.91
N SER A 509 11.53 -16.84 2.84
CA SER A 509 11.89 -17.98 3.69
C SER A 509 13.41 -18.09 3.83
N THR A 510 13.83 -18.72 4.93
CA THR A 510 15.22 -19.12 5.15
C THR A 510 15.36 -20.57 4.72
N GLU A 511 16.22 -20.83 3.74
CA GLU A 511 16.62 -22.21 3.38
C GLU A 511 17.54 -22.75 4.47
N THR A 512 17.26 -23.96 4.94
CA THR A 512 18.00 -24.56 6.05
C THR A 512 18.85 -25.72 5.58
N LEU A 513 18.27 -26.92 5.48
CA LEU A 513 18.98 -28.17 5.22
C LEU A 513 18.29 -28.97 4.11
N THR A 514 19.07 -29.81 3.42
CA THR A 514 18.53 -30.79 2.48
C THR A 514 18.11 -32.02 3.25
N VAL A 515 16.88 -32.50 3.00
CA VAL A 515 16.32 -33.71 3.62
C VAL A 515 15.96 -34.68 2.50
N CYS A 516 16.67 -35.80 2.45
CA CYS A 516 16.42 -36.83 1.44
C CYS A 516 15.11 -37.56 1.73
N ARG A 517 14.49 -38.16 0.70
CA ARG A 517 13.21 -38.88 0.86
C ARG A 517 13.29 -40.04 1.86
N GLN A 518 14.46 -40.67 2.01
CA GLN A 518 14.72 -41.74 2.97
C GLN A 518 14.77 -41.26 4.43
N GLU A 519 15.00 -39.96 4.63
CA GLU A 519 15.04 -39.33 5.95
C GLU A 519 13.67 -38.78 6.37
N ILE A 520 12.64 -39.06 5.57
CA ILE A 520 11.26 -38.65 5.78
C ILE A 520 10.40 -39.88 5.98
N GLN A 521 9.54 -39.80 6.99
CA GLN A 521 8.51 -40.79 7.21
C GLN A 521 7.15 -40.18 6.85
N MET A 522 6.41 -40.84 5.96
CA MET A 522 5.00 -40.53 5.79
C MET A 522 4.21 -41.20 6.91
N ILE A 523 3.44 -40.42 7.66
CA ILE A 523 2.56 -40.89 8.73
C ILE A 523 1.10 -40.58 8.37
N PRO A 524 0.13 -41.39 8.82
CA PRO A 524 -1.26 -41.15 8.51
C PRO A 524 -1.78 -39.87 9.17
N ASP A 525 -2.76 -39.26 8.54
CA ASP A 525 -3.58 -38.23 9.18
C ASP A 525 -4.43 -38.86 10.29
N ILE A 526 -4.64 -38.10 11.38
CA ILE A 526 -5.42 -38.52 12.53
C ILE A 526 -6.86 -38.16 12.25
N GLU A 527 -7.68 -39.15 11.93
CA GLU A 527 -9.06 -38.93 11.51
C GLU A 527 -10.05 -39.55 12.50
N ILE A 528 -11.06 -38.79 12.91
CA ILE A 528 -12.15 -39.27 13.76
C ILE A 528 -13.45 -39.20 12.95
N GLU A 529 -14.23 -40.27 13.02
CA GLU A 529 -15.58 -40.32 12.46
C GLU A 529 -16.60 -39.91 13.51
N GLY A 530 -17.41 -38.88 13.20
CA GLY A 530 -18.47 -38.38 14.07
C GLY A 530 -19.69 -38.00 13.25
N ASN A 531 -20.88 -38.48 13.62
CA ASN A 531 -22.15 -38.21 12.94
C ASN A 531 -22.13 -38.50 11.42
N GLY A 532 -21.43 -39.54 10.98
CA GLY A 532 -21.29 -39.90 9.56
C GLY A 532 -20.35 -38.99 8.75
N LEU A 533 -19.65 -38.06 9.40
CA LEU A 533 -18.64 -37.19 8.80
C LEU A 533 -17.25 -37.56 9.31
N LYS A 534 -16.28 -37.58 8.40
CA LYS A 534 -14.87 -37.83 8.69
C LYS A 534 -14.15 -36.50 8.89
N PHE A 535 -13.45 -36.39 10.00
CA PHE A 535 -12.76 -35.18 10.42
C PHE A 535 -11.25 -35.51 10.54
N ASN A 536 -10.34 -34.80 9.83
CA ASN A 536 -8.86 -34.86 10.02
C ASN A 536 -8.23 -33.88 11.08
N PHE A 537 -7.89 -34.37 12.28
CA PHE A 537 -7.32 -33.69 13.47
C PHE A 537 -5.86 -33.24 13.32
N SER A 538 -5.20 -33.64 12.23
CA SER A 538 -3.79 -33.33 11.97
C SER A 538 -3.57 -32.56 10.66
N ASP A 539 -4.58 -31.86 10.14
CA ASP A 539 -4.46 -31.12 8.88
C ASP A 539 -3.32 -30.08 8.94
N GLY A 540 -2.29 -30.31 8.14
CA GLY A 540 -1.21 -29.35 7.98
C GLY A 540 -0.17 -29.35 9.10
N ILE A 541 -0.14 -30.37 9.98
CA ILE A 541 0.90 -30.53 11.00
C ILE A 541 1.64 -31.86 10.89
N GLY A 542 2.96 -31.82 11.06
CA GLY A 542 3.84 -32.99 11.13
C GLY A 542 4.82 -32.91 12.30
N LYS A 543 5.83 -33.77 12.30
CA LYS A 543 6.83 -33.87 13.37
C LYS A 543 8.23 -33.63 12.85
N ILE A 544 9.08 -33.06 13.69
CA ILE A 544 10.53 -32.90 13.47
C ILE A 544 11.27 -33.50 14.67
N SER A 545 12.29 -34.33 14.44
CA SER A 545 13.08 -34.86 15.56
C SER A 545 13.85 -33.75 16.27
N GLU A 546 14.05 -33.89 17.58
CA GLU A 546 14.77 -32.90 18.38
C GLU A 546 16.19 -32.62 17.86
N LYS A 547 16.90 -33.68 17.45
CA LYS A 547 18.24 -33.54 16.86
C LYS A 547 18.22 -32.69 15.59
N PHE A 548 17.29 -32.98 14.68
CA PHE A 548 17.20 -32.23 13.42
C PHE A 548 16.68 -30.79 13.64
N ALA A 549 15.78 -30.58 14.60
CA ALA A 549 15.32 -29.24 15.00
C ALA A 549 16.47 -28.34 15.47
N LYS A 550 17.44 -28.88 16.25
CA LYS A 550 18.66 -28.15 16.66
C LYS A 550 19.51 -27.74 15.46
N GLU A 551 19.69 -28.63 14.48
CA GLU A 551 20.43 -28.34 13.25
C GLU A 551 19.73 -27.26 12.40
N VAL A 552 18.41 -27.32 12.29
CA VAL A 552 17.58 -26.31 11.60
C VAL A 552 17.65 -24.96 12.32
N ALA A 553 17.57 -24.95 13.65
CA ALA A 553 17.64 -23.75 14.49
C ALA A 553 18.96 -23.00 14.31
N ALA A 554 20.09 -23.73 14.25
CA ALA A 554 21.40 -23.16 14.01
C ALA A 554 21.50 -22.39 12.68
N LYS A 555 20.79 -22.85 11.62
CA LYS A 555 20.71 -22.15 10.33
C LYS A 555 19.78 -20.95 10.33
N CYS A 556 18.77 -20.93 11.19
CA CYS A 556 17.80 -19.84 11.34
C CYS A 556 18.30 -18.68 12.23
N ALA A 557 19.57 -18.70 12.66
CA ALA A 557 20.18 -17.70 13.56
C ALA A 557 19.40 -17.48 14.87
N THR A 558 18.85 -18.54 15.46
CA THR A 558 18.01 -18.46 16.67
C THR A 558 18.81 -18.36 17.97
N ASN A 559 19.81 -17.48 18.07
CA ASN A 559 20.53 -17.13 19.32
C ASN A 559 20.77 -18.27 20.33
N GLY A 560 21.10 -19.48 19.86
CA GLY A 560 21.38 -20.65 20.70
C GLY A 560 20.19 -21.41 21.32
N SER A 561 18.94 -20.98 21.10
CA SER A 561 17.74 -21.71 21.56
C SER A 561 17.05 -22.44 20.40
N THR A 562 16.55 -23.65 20.65
CA THR A 562 15.83 -24.46 19.66
C THR A 562 14.31 -24.21 19.79
N PRO A 563 13.65 -23.67 18.74
CA PRO A 563 12.20 -23.53 18.73
C PRO A 563 11.48 -24.89 18.79
N SER A 564 10.33 -24.92 19.45
CA SER A 564 9.49 -26.12 19.56
C SER A 564 8.64 -26.41 18.32
N ALA A 565 8.43 -25.42 17.44
CA ALA A 565 7.71 -25.63 16.19
C ALA A 565 8.23 -24.73 15.07
N PHE A 566 8.11 -25.21 13.83
CA PHE A 566 8.54 -24.50 12.62
C PHE A 566 7.43 -24.50 11.59
N GLN A 567 7.14 -23.34 11.00
CA GLN A 567 6.33 -23.25 9.81
C GLN A 567 7.21 -23.51 8.59
N ILE A 568 6.93 -24.58 7.84
CA ILE A 568 7.82 -25.08 6.80
C ILE A 568 7.19 -25.08 5.41
N ARG A 569 8.08 -25.08 4.42
CA ARG A 569 7.82 -25.54 3.05
C ARG A 569 8.88 -26.55 2.67
N TYR A 570 8.47 -27.73 2.21
CA TYR A 570 9.38 -28.79 1.78
C TYR A 570 8.80 -29.45 0.53
N GLY A 571 9.47 -29.34 -0.62
CA GLY A 571 8.84 -29.73 -1.89
C GLY A 571 7.47 -29.07 -2.06
N GLY A 572 6.42 -29.87 -2.24
CA GLY A 572 5.02 -29.43 -2.23
C GLY A 572 4.27 -29.58 -0.89
N PHE A 573 4.97 -29.98 0.18
CA PHE A 573 4.45 -30.01 1.54
C PHE A 573 4.46 -28.60 2.16
N LYS A 574 3.34 -28.24 2.78
CA LYS A 574 3.16 -26.96 3.50
C LYS A 574 2.45 -27.22 4.81
N GLY A 575 3.03 -26.74 5.90
CA GLY A 575 2.42 -26.89 7.22
C GLY A 575 3.31 -26.39 8.36
N VAL A 576 3.01 -26.87 9.56
CA VAL A 576 3.82 -26.72 10.76
C VAL A 576 4.45 -28.09 11.08
N VAL A 577 5.68 -28.11 11.60
CA VAL A 577 6.26 -29.30 12.23
C VAL A 577 6.62 -28.98 13.67
N ALA A 578 6.16 -29.82 14.59
CA ALA A 578 6.44 -29.71 16.02
C ALA A 578 7.56 -30.68 16.42
N VAL A 579 8.38 -30.28 17.39
CA VAL A 579 9.47 -31.12 17.91
C VAL A 579 8.88 -32.35 18.59
N ASP A 580 9.33 -33.53 18.16
CA ASP A 580 9.05 -34.81 18.81
C ASP A 580 10.37 -35.34 19.41
N PRO A 581 10.54 -35.32 20.74
CA PRO A 581 11.76 -35.82 21.40
C PRO A 581 12.00 -37.31 21.20
N THR A 582 10.96 -38.08 20.88
CA THR A 582 11.03 -39.54 20.73
C THR A 582 11.37 -39.99 19.30
N SER A 583 11.22 -39.08 18.32
CA SER A 583 11.44 -39.40 16.92
C SER A 583 12.92 -39.45 16.56
N VAL A 584 13.32 -40.52 15.88
CA VAL A 584 14.67 -40.69 15.28
C VAL A 584 14.71 -40.25 13.81
N VAL A 585 13.56 -40.01 13.18
CA VAL A 585 13.45 -39.60 11.78
C VAL A 585 13.52 -38.07 11.70
N LYS A 586 14.18 -37.51 10.67
CA LYS A 586 14.31 -36.05 10.54
C LYS A 586 12.95 -35.36 10.46
N LEU A 587 12.08 -35.82 9.55
CA LEU A 587 10.73 -35.29 9.39
C LEU A 587 9.70 -36.42 9.28
N SER A 588 8.58 -36.28 9.98
CA SER A 588 7.39 -37.12 9.77
C SER A 588 6.27 -36.24 9.20
N LEU A 589 5.83 -36.50 7.98
CA LEU A 589 4.87 -35.66 7.24
C LEU A 589 3.58 -36.43 6.96
N ARG A 590 2.47 -35.70 6.78
CA ARG A 590 1.13 -36.24 6.52
C ARG A 590 0.64 -35.89 5.12
N ASP A 591 -0.31 -36.68 4.60
CA ASP A 591 -0.87 -36.47 3.26
C ASP A 591 -1.61 -35.14 3.16
N SER A 592 -2.32 -34.73 4.22
CA SER A 592 -2.94 -33.41 4.31
C SER A 592 -1.96 -32.26 4.06
N MET A 593 -0.67 -32.42 4.38
CA MET A 593 0.36 -31.40 4.16
C MET A 593 0.77 -31.28 2.69
N SER A 594 0.62 -32.35 1.88
CA SER A 594 1.00 -32.38 0.47
C SER A 594 0.02 -31.60 -0.39
N LYS A 595 0.48 -30.50 -1.01
CA LYS A 595 -0.38 -29.61 -1.79
C LYS A 595 -0.15 -29.71 -3.31
N TYR A 596 0.97 -30.28 -3.74
CA TYR A 596 1.35 -30.59 -5.12
C TYR A 596 2.61 -31.48 -5.12
N THR A 597 2.95 -32.11 -6.24
CA THR A 597 4.13 -32.97 -6.35
C THR A 597 5.37 -32.16 -6.70
N SER A 598 6.51 -32.44 -6.06
CA SER A 598 7.78 -31.78 -6.36
C SER A 598 8.97 -32.72 -6.10
N LEU A 599 10.06 -32.53 -6.84
CA LEU A 599 11.32 -33.24 -6.64
C LEU A 599 12.27 -32.51 -5.67
N ASN A 600 11.90 -31.31 -5.24
CA ASN A 600 12.76 -30.49 -4.38
C ASN A 600 12.86 -31.07 -2.96
N SER A 601 14.09 -31.30 -2.50
CA SER A 601 14.45 -31.88 -1.20
C SER A 601 14.97 -30.86 -0.19
N LYS A 602 14.87 -29.55 -0.48
CA LYS A 602 15.31 -28.49 0.44
C LYS A 602 14.19 -28.09 1.40
N LEU A 603 14.53 -27.99 2.69
CA LEU A 603 13.65 -27.49 3.73
C LEU A 603 13.76 -25.96 3.83
N ASP A 604 12.62 -25.28 3.70
CA ASP A 604 12.50 -23.85 3.95
C ASP A 604 11.70 -23.58 5.22
N VAL A 605 12.25 -22.76 6.09
CA VAL A 605 11.59 -22.26 7.29
C VAL A 605 11.08 -20.83 7.05
N LEU A 606 9.80 -20.61 7.29
CA LEU A 606 9.14 -19.31 7.13
C LEU A 606 9.03 -18.57 8.46
N SER A 607 8.81 -19.33 9.52
CA SER A 607 8.63 -18.83 10.87
C SER A 607 8.85 -19.97 11.85
N TRP A 608 8.97 -19.64 13.12
CA TRP A 608 9.16 -20.61 14.20
C TRP A 608 8.49 -20.11 15.48
N SER A 609 8.29 -21.00 16.45
CA SER A 609 7.70 -20.65 17.74
C SER A 609 8.60 -19.65 18.49
N LYS A 610 8.00 -18.54 18.91
CA LYS A 610 8.63 -17.45 19.66
C LYS A 610 7.55 -16.54 20.23
N PHE A 611 7.92 -15.69 21.19
CA PHE A 611 7.02 -14.64 21.65
C PHE A 611 6.53 -13.74 20.50
N GLN A 612 5.21 -13.66 20.33
CA GLN A 612 4.57 -12.69 19.45
C GLN A 612 3.42 -11.98 20.20
N PRO A 613 3.42 -10.64 20.25
CA PRO A 613 2.40 -9.88 20.95
C PRO A 613 1.02 -10.04 20.29
N CYS A 614 -0.02 -10.19 21.11
CA CYS A 614 -1.41 -10.23 20.64
C CYS A 614 -2.02 -8.83 20.54
N PHE A 615 -2.87 -8.66 19.54
CA PHE A 615 -3.67 -7.45 19.36
C PHE A 615 -5.11 -7.85 19.03
N LEU A 616 -6.07 -7.15 19.62
CA LEU A 616 -7.42 -7.13 19.09
C LEU A 616 -7.41 -6.41 17.75
N ASN A 617 -8.26 -6.88 16.84
CA ASN A 617 -8.52 -6.24 15.57
C ASN A 617 -10.04 -6.04 15.43
N ARG A 618 -10.46 -5.32 14.38
CA ARG A 618 -11.89 -5.04 14.12
C ARG A 618 -12.76 -6.30 14.12
N GLN A 619 -12.31 -7.37 13.47
CA GLN A 619 -13.08 -8.62 13.37
C GLN A 619 -13.31 -9.25 14.75
N LEU A 620 -12.25 -9.40 15.54
CA LEU A 620 -12.33 -9.98 16.87
C LEU A 620 -13.16 -9.11 17.82
N ILE A 621 -13.03 -7.80 17.75
CA ILE A 621 -13.85 -6.85 18.54
C ILE A 621 -15.33 -7.01 18.18
N THR A 622 -15.67 -7.05 16.89
CA THR A 622 -17.06 -7.25 16.44
C THR A 622 -17.63 -8.55 16.98
N LEU A 623 -16.89 -9.67 16.87
CA LEU A 623 -17.36 -10.96 17.37
C LEU A 623 -17.53 -10.97 18.89
N LEU A 624 -16.56 -10.44 19.64
CA LEU A 624 -16.65 -10.36 21.09
C LEU A 624 -17.81 -9.49 21.56
N SER A 625 -18.06 -8.36 20.88
CA SER A 625 -19.22 -7.50 21.15
C SER A 625 -20.54 -8.24 20.89
N THR A 626 -20.65 -8.96 19.77
CA THR A 626 -21.83 -9.81 19.46
C THR A 626 -22.02 -10.95 20.48
N LEU A 627 -20.93 -11.50 21.01
CA LEU A 627 -20.96 -12.52 22.07
C LEU A 627 -21.24 -11.95 23.47
N GLY A 628 -21.50 -10.64 23.60
CA GLY A 628 -21.95 -10.00 24.84
C GLY A 628 -20.89 -9.22 25.62
N VAL A 629 -19.67 -9.05 25.07
CA VAL A 629 -18.66 -8.19 25.70
C VAL A 629 -19.04 -6.72 25.50
N LYS A 630 -19.27 -5.99 26.60
CA LYS A 630 -19.67 -4.57 26.55
C LYS A 630 -18.62 -3.71 25.84
N ASP A 631 -19.06 -2.85 24.93
CA ASP A 631 -18.17 -2.00 24.12
C ASP A 631 -17.27 -1.05 24.94
N GLN A 632 -17.75 -0.64 26.13
CA GLN A 632 -16.99 0.17 27.09
C GLN A 632 -15.65 -0.47 27.47
N ILE A 633 -15.55 -1.81 27.46
CA ILE A 633 -14.31 -2.53 27.74
C ILE A 633 -13.27 -2.31 26.63
N PHE A 634 -13.68 -2.30 25.36
CA PHE A 634 -12.76 -2.03 24.26
C PHE A 634 -12.29 -0.58 24.26
N VAL A 635 -13.19 0.36 24.58
CA VAL A 635 -12.84 1.78 24.75
C VAL A 635 -11.81 1.94 25.87
N LYS A 636 -12.05 1.30 27.03
CA LYS A 636 -11.11 1.31 28.15
C LYS A 636 -9.73 0.79 27.74
N LYS A 637 -9.66 -0.38 27.07
CA LYS A 637 -8.40 -0.95 26.59
C LYS A 637 -7.69 -0.07 25.56
N GLN A 638 -8.44 0.58 24.68
CA GLN A 638 -7.88 1.54 23.74
C GLN A 638 -7.26 2.74 24.46
N THR A 639 -7.94 3.30 25.47
CA THR A 639 -7.43 4.40 26.30
C THR A 639 -6.15 4.00 27.05
N GLU A 640 -6.10 2.79 27.61
CA GLU A 640 -4.90 2.25 28.27
C GLU A 640 -3.69 2.23 27.32
N VAL A 641 -3.88 1.78 26.07
CA VAL A 641 -2.81 1.77 25.06
C VAL A 641 -2.39 3.20 24.68
N ILE A 642 -3.32 4.14 24.55
CA ILE A 642 -3.00 5.55 24.26
C ILE A 642 -2.15 6.14 25.39
N ASN A 643 -2.52 5.87 26.65
CA ASN A 643 -1.76 6.33 27.81
C ASN A 643 -0.35 5.74 27.84
N GLN A 644 -0.20 4.43 27.57
CA GLN A 644 1.11 3.80 27.44
C GLN A 644 1.97 4.45 26.34
N LEU A 645 1.38 4.78 25.19
CA LEU A 645 2.07 5.47 24.10
C LEU A 645 2.43 6.92 24.43
N ASN A 646 1.68 7.59 25.30
CA ASN A 646 2.04 8.94 25.76
C ASN A 646 3.21 8.90 26.74
N MET A 647 3.22 7.93 27.66
CA MET A 647 4.32 7.73 28.61
C MET A 647 5.67 7.43 27.94
N LEU A 648 5.64 6.82 26.75
CA LEU A 648 6.83 6.56 25.94
C LEU A 648 7.63 7.83 25.60
N LEU A 649 7.01 9.02 25.61
CA LEU A 649 7.69 10.29 25.33
C LEU A 649 8.33 10.95 26.56
N THR A 650 8.07 10.45 27.76
CA THR A 650 8.49 11.10 29.02
C THR A 650 9.27 10.18 29.94
N ASP A 651 8.92 8.89 29.98
CA ASP A 651 9.51 7.90 30.89
C ASP A 651 10.44 6.95 30.10
N PRO A 652 11.76 6.96 30.35
CA PRO A 652 12.72 6.12 29.64
C PRO A 652 12.52 4.62 29.89
N VAL A 653 12.07 4.23 31.09
CA VAL A 653 11.82 2.83 31.45
C VAL A 653 10.59 2.31 30.70
N MET A 654 9.50 3.08 30.73
CA MET A 654 8.29 2.72 29.98
C MET A 654 8.51 2.77 28.46
N ALA A 655 9.32 3.70 27.96
CA ALA A 655 9.73 3.74 26.56
C ALA A 655 10.47 2.46 26.19
N HIS A 656 11.47 2.05 26.97
CA HIS A 656 12.24 0.84 26.72
C HIS A 656 11.34 -0.41 26.72
N GLN A 657 10.44 -0.55 27.71
CA GLN A 657 9.49 -1.66 27.79
C GLN A 657 8.52 -1.69 26.61
N THR A 658 7.92 -0.55 26.26
CA THR A 658 6.96 -0.45 25.16
C THR A 658 7.61 -0.77 23.82
N LEU A 659 8.82 -0.27 23.58
CA LEU A 659 9.60 -0.62 22.40
C LEU A 659 9.94 -2.12 22.39
N LYS A 660 10.28 -2.71 23.54
CA LYS A 660 10.58 -4.14 23.64
C LYS A 660 9.39 -5.04 23.30
N ILE A 661 8.19 -4.67 23.76
CA ILE A 661 6.98 -5.49 23.61
C ILE A 661 6.28 -5.24 22.26
N MET A 662 6.22 -3.99 21.82
CA MET A 662 5.43 -3.58 20.65
C MET A 662 6.25 -3.41 19.36
N SER A 663 7.57 -3.57 19.42
CA SER A 663 8.44 -3.55 18.23
C SER A 663 9.07 -4.91 17.96
N SER A 664 9.00 -5.32 16.69
CA SER A 664 9.65 -6.50 16.14
C SER A 664 10.68 -6.14 15.08
N ARG A 665 11.14 -4.88 15.03
CA ARG A 665 11.98 -4.32 13.95
C ARG A 665 13.36 -3.93 14.48
N GLU A 666 14.39 -4.20 13.68
CA GLU A 666 15.80 -3.91 13.96
C GLU A 666 16.08 -2.42 14.20
N GLY A 667 15.41 -1.51 13.47
CA GLY A 667 15.59 -0.06 13.65
C GLY A 667 15.20 0.49 15.04
N VAL A 668 14.54 -0.31 15.87
CA VAL A 668 14.19 0.05 17.25
C VAL A 668 15.30 -0.36 18.24
N ASN A 669 16.23 -1.23 17.84
CA ASN A 669 17.32 -1.64 18.73
C ASN A 669 18.22 -0.46 19.07
N VAL A 670 18.54 0.42 18.10
CA VAL A 670 19.29 1.67 18.37
C VAL A 670 18.58 2.50 19.44
N LEU A 671 17.26 2.65 19.37
CA LEU A 671 16.48 3.40 20.36
C LEU A 671 16.51 2.72 21.74
N LYS A 672 16.45 1.38 21.78
CA LYS A 672 16.56 0.60 23.03
C LYS A 672 17.93 0.78 23.69
N GLU A 673 19.00 0.74 22.89
CA GLU A 673 20.37 0.95 23.37
C GLU A 673 20.56 2.39 23.86
N MET A 674 20.05 3.39 23.14
CA MET A 674 20.08 4.79 23.61
C MET A 674 19.38 4.95 24.97
N LEU A 675 18.19 4.37 25.11
CA LEU A 675 17.48 4.39 26.40
C LEU A 675 18.25 3.65 27.50
N PHE A 676 18.91 2.53 27.15
CA PHE A 676 19.75 1.76 28.07
C PHE A 676 20.99 2.54 28.51
N CYS A 677 21.61 3.30 27.61
CA CYS A 677 22.72 4.22 27.91
C CYS A 677 22.29 5.47 28.70
N GLY A 678 21.00 5.61 29.05
CA GLY A 678 20.51 6.71 29.89
C GLY A 678 20.08 7.97 29.14
N TYR A 679 19.99 7.93 27.80
CA TYR A 679 19.43 9.04 27.03
C TYR A 679 17.95 9.22 27.35
N LYS A 680 17.53 10.47 27.55
CA LYS A 680 16.14 10.79 27.90
C LYS A 680 15.29 11.09 26.66
N PRO A 681 14.06 10.55 26.57
CA PRO A 681 13.12 10.79 25.47
C PRO A 681 12.82 12.27 25.15
N ASP A 682 12.89 13.14 26.15
CA ASP A 682 12.55 14.57 26.09
C ASP A 682 13.77 15.48 25.90
N ALA A 683 14.99 14.95 26.08
CA ALA A 683 16.22 15.72 26.00
C ALA A 683 17.02 15.49 24.71
N GLU A 684 17.04 14.26 24.18
CA GLU A 684 17.82 13.94 22.99
C GLU A 684 16.94 14.07 21.72
N PRO A 685 17.24 15.01 20.79
CA PRO A 685 16.37 15.33 19.67
C PRO A 685 16.10 14.15 18.73
N PHE A 686 17.09 13.30 18.44
CA PHE A 686 16.92 12.17 17.53
C PHE A 686 15.99 11.11 18.15
N LEU A 687 16.23 10.73 19.39
CA LEU A 687 15.40 9.81 20.18
C LEU A 687 13.98 10.34 20.30
N SER A 688 13.81 11.61 20.65
CA SER A 688 12.48 12.24 20.75
C SER A 688 11.72 12.16 19.43
N MET A 689 12.36 12.55 18.32
CA MET A 689 11.75 12.49 17.00
C MET A 689 11.37 11.06 16.60
N MET A 690 12.24 10.09 16.85
CA MET A 690 12.00 8.68 16.54
C MET A 690 10.89 8.07 17.39
N LEU A 691 10.84 8.40 18.68
CA LEU A 691 9.77 7.99 19.60
C LEU A 691 8.42 8.62 19.23
N GLN A 692 8.41 9.89 18.84
CA GLN A 692 7.21 10.57 18.31
C GLN A 692 6.72 9.92 17.01
N ALA A 693 7.63 9.59 16.08
CA ALA A 693 7.29 8.89 14.85
C ALA A 693 6.74 7.48 15.14
N PHE A 694 7.34 6.75 16.08
CA PHE A 694 6.82 5.45 16.55
C PHE A 694 5.42 5.58 17.14
N ARG A 695 5.20 6.55 18.04
CA ARG A 695 3.89 6.85 18.62
C ARG A 695 2.86 7.18 17.54
N ALA A 696 3.19 8.08 16.61
CA ALA A 696 2.31 8.46 15.50
C ALA A 696 1.92 7.24 14.65
N SER A 697 2.89 6.35 14.36
CA SER A 697 2.64 5.09 13.64
C SER A 697 1.68 4.17 14.39
N LYS A 698 1.85 3.99 15.71
CA LYS A 698 0.95 3.15 16.53
C LYS A 698 -0.45 3.75 16.68
N LEU A 699 -0.55 5.06 16.84
CA LEU A 699 -1.85 5.77 16.85
C LEU A 699 -2.56 5.65 15.50
N LEU A 700 -1.82 5.68 14.39
CA LEU A 700 -2.37 5.45 13.07
C LEU A 700 -2.89 4.01 12.90
N ASP A 701 -2.16 3.01 13.42
CA ASP A 701 -2.60 1.61 13.47
C ASP A 701 -3.89 1.45 14.31
N LEU A 702 -3.98 2.12 15.46
CA LEU A 702 -5.21 2.17 16.27
C LEU A 702 -6.38 2.81 15.49
N ARG A 703 -6.16 3.95 14.83
CA ARG A 703 -7.20 4.65 14.06
C ARG A 703 -7.66 3.83 12.85
N ARG A 704 -6.73 3.28 12.08
CA ARG A 704 -7.01 2.62 10.79
C ARG A 704 -7.41 1.15 10.93
N LYS A 705 -6.96 0.45 11.97
CA LYS A 705 -7.14 -1.00 12.11
C LYS A 705 -7.72 -1.43 13.45
N THR A 706 -7.91 -0.51 14.39
CA THR A 706 -8.34 -0.80 15.77
C THR A 706 -7.44 -1.85 16.41
N ARG A 707 -6.12 -1.72 16.18
CA ARG A 707 -5.09 -2.67 16.62
C ARG A 707 -4.75 -2.45 18.10
N ILE A 708 -5.62 -2.93 18.99
CA ILE A 708 -5.49 -2.70 20.45
C ILE A 708 -4.59 -3.79 21.04
N PHE A 709 -3.49 -3.40 21.67
CA PHE A 709 -2.56 -4.33 22.31
C PHE A 709 -3.20 -5.05 23.51
N VAL A 710 -2.95 -6.35 23.66
CA VAL A 710 -3.44 -7.17 24.77
C VAL A 710 -2.24 -7.72 25.55
N PRO A 711 -1.91 -7.16 26.73
CA PRO A 711 -0.70 -7.52 27.47
C PRO A 711 -0.56 -9.02 27.78
N ASN A 712 -1.64 -9.64 28.26
CA ASN A 712 -1.64 -11.08 28.60
C ASN A 712 -1.96 -11.98 27.39
N GLY A 713 -2.09 -11.42 26.20
CA GLY A 713 -2.40 -12.15 24.98
C GLY A 713 -1.13 -12.42 24.17
N ARG A 714 -1.05 -13.58 23.55
CA ARG A 714 0.02 -13.95 22.64
C ARG A 714 -0.54 -14.52 21.34
N SER A 715 0.16 -14.30 20.23
CA SER A 715 -0.08 -15.02 18.98
C SER A 715 0.87 -16.21 18.94
N MET A 716 0.34 -17.43 18.88
CA MET A 716 1.14 -18.66 18.98
C MET A 716 0.88 -19.58 17.78
N MET A 717 1.83 -20.48 17.51
CA MET A 717 1.61 -21.56 16.55
C MET A 717 0.72 -22.64 17.17
N GLY A 718 -0.25 -23.12 16.41
CA GLY A 718 -1.03 -24.29 16.77
C GLY A 718 -0.21 -25.56 16.58
N CYS A 719 -0.18 -26.41 17.59
CA CYS A 719 0.44 -27.72 17.61
C CYS A 719 -0.59 -28.80 17.97
N LEU A 720 -0.27 -30.05 17.66
CA LEU A 720 -1.11 -31.21 17.94
C LEU A 720 -0.52 -32.00 19.09
N ASP A 721 -1.37 -32.48 19.99
CA ASP A 721 -1.00 -33.44 21.01
C ASP A 721 -0.86 -34.85 20.41
N GLU A 722 0.38 -35.19 20.04
CA GLU A 722 0.74 -36.52 19.52
C GLU A 722 0.67 -37.62 20.62
N THR A 723 0.60 -37.25 21.91
CA THR A 723 0.51 -38.21 23.03
C THR A 723 -0.93 -38.68 23.27
N GLY A 724 -1.93 -37.90 22.85
CA GLY A 724 -3.35 -38.19 23.08
C GLY A 724 -3.79 -38.07 24.54
N THR A 725 -3.07 -37.28 25.34
CA THR A 725 -3.37 -37.03 26.74
C THR A 725 -4.45 -35.96 26.93
N LEU A 726 -4.50 -34.96 26.05
CA LEU A 726 -5.51 -33.89 26.11
C LEU A 726 -6.90 -34.40 25.68
N GLU A 727 -7.92 -34.06 26.48
CA GLU A 727 -9.32 -34.29 26.16
C GLU A 727 -9.93 -33.13 25.35
N TYR A 728 -11.10 -33.38 24.73
CA TYR A 728 -11.82 -32.36 23.97
C TYR A 728 -12.13 -31.12 24.83
N GLY A 729 -11.83 -29.93 24.31
CA GLY A 729 -11.97 -28.66 25.04
C GLY A 729 -10.79 -28.30 25.96
N GLN A 730 -9.76 -29.15 26.06
CA GLN A 730 -8.53 -28.87 26.79
C GLN A 730 -7.40 -28.42 25.86
N VAL A 731 -6.45 -27.64 26.37
CA VAL A 731 -5.23 -27.26 25.65
C VAL A 731 -4.02 -27.28 26.59
N PHE A 732 -2.81 -27.40 26.03
CA PHE A 732 -1.58 -27.12 26.75
C PHE A 732 -0.90 -25.87 26.20
N VAL A 733 -0.46 -24.98 27.09
CA VAL A 733 0.22 -23.74 26.74
C VAL A 733 1.37 -23.46 27.70
N GLN A 734 2.58 -23.41 27.15
CA GLN A 734 3.78 -23.02 27.88
C GLN A 734 4.45 -21.85 27.17
N THR A 735 4.97 -20.90 27.94
CA THR A 735 5.57 -19.66 27.43
C THR A 735 7.00 -19.50 27.92
N SER A 736 7.86 -18.97 27.06
CA SER A 736 9.22 -18.61 27.46
C SER A 736 9.23 -17.30 28.27
N ARG A 737 10.04 -17.25 29.34
CA ARG A 737 10.19 -16.06 30.21
C ARG A 737 11.20 -15.05 29.68
N ALA A 738 11.59 -15.14 28.40
CA ALA A 738 12.34 -14.09 27.75
C ALA A 738 11.44 -12.84 27.62
N ASN A 739 11.43 -12.01 28.69
CA ASN A 739 11.00 -10.60 28.77
C ASN A 739 9.98 -10.23 29.85
N ASP A 740 9.57 -11.15 30.74
CA ASP A 740 8.44 -10.94 31.68
C ASP A 740 8.88 -10.84 33.16
N LYS A 741 9.77 -9.90 33.49
CA LYS A 741 10.21 -9.70 34.89
C LYS A 741 9.27 -8.82 35.74
N LEU A 742 8.20 -8.22 35.21
CA LEU A 742 7.48 -7.16 35.96
C LEU A 742 5.94 -7.12 35.86
N VAL A 743 5.24 -8.02 35.16
CA VAL A 743 3.79 -7.85 34.90
C VAL A 743 2.86 -8.80 35.68
N HIS A 744 3.36 -9.81 36.39
CA HIS A 744 2.50 -10.78 37.09
C HIS A 744 2.73 -10.84 38.60
N SER A 745 1.89 -10.13 39.37
CA SER A 745 1.73 -10.33 40.82
C SER A 745 0.55 -11.23 41.22
N ASN A 746 -0.30 -11.68 40.28
CA ASN A 746 -1.62 -12.26 40.64
C ASN A 746 -1.95 -13.63 39.96
N CYS A 747 -0.97 -14.49 39.68
CA CYS A 747 -1.26 -15.89 39.32
C CYS A 747 -0.56 -16.83 40.30
N SER A 748 -1.35 -17.74 40.89
CA SER A 748 -0.91 -18.71 41.90
C SER A 748 0.25 -19.56 41.38
N VAL A 749 1.39 -19.45 42.06
CA VAL A 749 2.66 -20.12 41.75
C VAL A 749 2.65 -21.51 42.40
N SER A 750 2.82 -22.57 41.62
CA SER A 750 3.23 -23.88 42.13
C SER A 750 4.53 -24.30 41.44
N GLY A 751 5.63 -24.31 42.18
CA GLY A 751 6.92 -24.82 41.70
C GLY A 751 8.09 -24.24 42.49
N SER A 752 8.91 -25.12 43.05
CA SER A 752 10.15 -24.82 43.80
C SER A 752 11.19 -24.13 42.93
N GLU A 753 11.94 -23.21 43.55
CA GLU A 753 13.13 -22.56 42.99
C GLU A 753 14.19 -23.62 42.62
N LEU A 754 14.24 -24.01 41.34
CA LEU A 754 15.47 -24.47 40.63
C LEU A 754 15.27 -24.87 39.15
N ASP A 755 14.06 -24.87 38.60
CA ASP A 755 13.86 -25.12 37.15
C ASP A 755 13.75 -23.84 36.30
N LEU A 756 14.69 -23.75 35.38
CA LEU A 756 15.00 -22.66 34.46
C LEU A 756 13.85 -22.26 33.48
N TYR A 757 13.43 -20.99 33.54
CA TYR A 757 12.97 -20.12 32.42
C TYR A 757 11.60 -20.26 31.69
N ASN A 758 10.70 -21.20 31.99
CA ASN A 758 9.39 -21.30 31.30
C ASN A 758 8.17 -21.23 32.25
N PHE A 759 7.01 -20.72 31.78
CA PHE A 759 5.77 -20.62 32.56
C PHE A 759 4.61 -21.36 31.87
N ILE A 760 3.96 -22.25 32.60
CA ILE A 760 2.81 -23.05 32.16
C ILE A 760 1.52 -22.32 32.53
N ILE A 761 0.63 -22.15 31.55
CA ILE A 761 -0.66 -21.50 31.75
C ILE A 761 -1.69 -22.55 32.14
N VAL A 762 -2.38 -22.34 33.26
CA VAL A 762 -3.48 -23.19 33.73
C VAL A 762 -4.72 -22.32 33.95
N GLY A 763 -5.89 -22.81 33.54
CA GLY A 763 -7.15 -22.09 33.67
C GLY A 763 -7.86 -21.84 32.34
N LYS A 764 -8.90 -21.01 32.36
CA LYS A 764 -9.66 -20.69 31.15
C LYS A 764 -8.86 -19.78 30.24
N VAL A 765 -8.73 -20.18 28.97
CA VAL A 765 -8.07 -19.40 27.93
C VAL A 765 -9.02 -19.12 26.77
N LEU A 766 -8.88 -17.95 26.16
CA LEU A 766 -9.60 -17.57 24.95
C LEU A 766 -8.69 -17.79 23.75
N VAL A 767 -9.13 -18.62 22.80
CA VAL A 767 -8.40 -18.89 21.56
C VAL A 767 -9.22 -18.39 20.38
N ALA A 768 -8.55 -17.72 19.45
CA ALA A 768 -9.17 -17.20 18.23
C ALA A 768 -8.20 -17.30 17.04
N LYS A 769 -8.73 -17.59 15.85
CA LYS A 769 -7.96 -17.76 14.61
C LYS A 769 -8.21 -16.57 13.71
N ASN A 770 -7.14 -15.89 13.30
CA ASN A 770 -7.27 -14.79 12.34
C ASN A 770 -7.18 -15.33 10.90
N PRO A 771 -8.09 -14.92 9.99
CA PRO A 771 -9.23 -14.02 10.19
C PRO A 771 -10.42 -14.69 10.90
N CYS A 772 -11.11 -13.96 11.78
CA CYS A 772 -12.33 -14.44 12.44
C CYS A 772 -13.57 -13.94 11.68
N LEU A 773 -14.43 -14.84 11.22
CA LEU A 773 -15.62 -14.50 10.44
C LEU A 773 -16.92 -15.03 11.07
N HIS A 774 -16.83 -16.09 11.88
CA HIS A 774 -17.96 -16.72 12.54
C HIS A 774 -17.79 -16.64 14.07
N PRO A 775 -18.87 -16.49 14.87
CA PRO A 775 -18.76 -16.47 16.34
C PRO A 775 -18.07 -17.71 16.92
N GLY A 776 -18.18 -18.85 16.24
CA GLY A 776 -17.50 -20.10 16.60
C GLY A 776 -15.97 -20.12 16.37
N ASP A 777 -15.40 -19.10 15.71
CA ASP A 777 -13.95 -18.94 15.54
C ASP A 777 -13.27 -18.43 16.82
N VAL A 778 -14.07 -18.07 17.83
CA VAL A 778 -13.65 -17.67 19.17
C VAL A 778 -14.11 -18.74 20.16
N ARG A 779 -13.17 -19.38 20.85
CA ARG A 779 -13.46 -20.47 21.80
C ARG A 779 -12.84 -20.21 23.16
N ILE A 780 -13.56 -20.61 24.20
CA ILE A 780 -13.03 -20.70 25.55
C ILE A 780 -12.64 -22.16 25.78
N LEU A 781 -11.37 -22.39 26.08
CA LEU A 781 -10.80 -23.71 26.31
C LEU A 781 -10.18 -23.76 27.71
N GLN A 782 -9.96 -24.96 28.23
CA GLN A 782 -9.32 -25.17 29.53
C GLN A 782 -7.85 -25.51 29.34
N ALA A 783 -6.96 -24.60 29.72
CA ALA A 783 -5.53 -24.88 29.76
C ALA A 783 -5.19 -25.76 30.97
N ILE A 784 -4.50 -26.88 30.73
CA ILE A 784 -4.08 -27.84 31.75
C ILE A 784 -2.58 -28.12 31.65
N ASN A 785 -1.97 -28.54 32.77
CA ASN A 785 -0.58 -28.95 32.80
C ASN A 785 -0.44 -30.42 32.40
N VAL A 786 0.38 -30.70 31.37
CA VAL A 786 0.69 -32.05 30.89
C VAL A 786 2.21 -32.19 30.84
N PRO A 787 2.83 -32.98 31.73
CA PRO A 787 4.29 -33.18 31.78
C PRO A 787 4.90 -33.60 30.45
N ASP A 788 4.25 -34.51 29.73
CA ASP A 788 4.74 -35.04 28.45
C ASP A 788 4.86 -33.96 27.35
N LEU A 789 4.17 -32.82 27.51
CA LEU A 789 4.15 -31.71 26.56
C LEU A 789 5.09 -30.55 26.94
N HIS A 790 5.85 -30.64 28.03
CA HIS A 790 6.74 -29.56 28.52
C HIS A 790 7.84 -29.12 27.53
N HIS A 791 8.14 -29.96 26.54
CA HIS A 791 9.07 -29.65 25.45
C HIS A 791 8.49 -28.65 24.42
N LEU A 792 7.16 -28.41 24.42
CA LEU A 792 6.48 -27.50 23.51
C LEU A 792 6.30 -26.11 24.13
N VAL A 793 7.14 -25.16 23.71
CA VAL A 793 7.22 -23.79 24.24
C VAL A 793 6.85 -22.76 23.18
N ASP A 794 6.12 -21.72 23.60
CA ASP A 794 5.58 -20.65 22.75
C ASP A 794 4.65 -21.16 21.63
N CYS A 795 3.96 -22.26 21.92
CA CYS A 795 2.94 -22.90 21.10
C CYS A 795 1.67 -23.14 21.92
N VAL A 796 0.53 -23.29 21.23
CA VAL A 796 -0.71 -23.81 21.81
C VAL A 796 -0.94 -25.21 21.27
N VAL A 797 -1.06 -26.21 22.15
CA VAL A 797 -1.23 -27.61 21.78
C VAL A 797 -2.69 -28.01 21.92
N PHE A 798 -3.26 -28.53 20.85
CA PHE A 798 -4.66 -28.95 20.73
C PHE A 798 -4.81 -30.46 20.84
N PRO A 799 -5.96 -30.95 21.36
CA PRO A 799 -6.21 -32.37 21.50
C PRO A 799 -6.45 -33.01 20.13
N GLN A 800 -6.04 -34.27 20.00
CA GLN A 800 -6.42 -35.11 18.86
C GLN A 800 -7.78 -35.80 19.04
N LYS A 801 -8.49 -35.55 20.14
CA LYS A 801 -9.81 -36.13 20.50
C LYS A 801 -10.92 -35.09 20.34
N GLY A 802 -12.10 -35.51 19.87
CA GLY A 802 -13.30 -34.67 19.86
C GLY A 802 -14.40 -35.13 18.90
N THR A 803 -15.61 -34.60 19.10
CA THR A 803 -16.77 -34.86 18.21
C THR A 803 -16.75 -33.99 16.95
N ARG A 804 -16.01 -32.89 16.99
CA ARG A 804 -15.74 -31.98 15.89
C ARG A 804 -14.38 -31.34 16.17
N TYR A 805 -13.71 -30.85 15.13
CA TYR A 805 -12.62 -29.89 15.26
C TYR A 805 -12.93 -28.83 16.31
N ASP A 806 -12.09 -28.75 17.35
CA ASP A 806 -11.77 -27.44 17.91
C ASP A 806 -11.18 -26.64 16.75
N VAL A 807 -11.89 -25.61 16.30
CA VAL A 807 -11.69 -24.94 15.01
C VAL A 807 -10.32 -24.23 14.97
N PHE A 808 -9.19 -24.94 14.80
CA PHE A 808 -7.85 -24.35 14.73
C PHE A 808 -6.91 -25.06 13.75
#